data_AF-A7LIF0-F1
#
_entry.id   AF-A7LIF0-F1
#
_cell.length_a   1.000
_cell.length_b   1.000
_cell.length_c   1.000
_cell.angle_alpha   90.00
_cell.angle_beta   90.00
_cell.angle_gamma   90.00
#
_symmetry.space_group_name_H-M   'P 1'
#
loop_
_entity.id
_entity.type
_entity.pdbx_description
1 polymer ?
#
loop_
_entity_poly.entity_id
_entity_poly.type
_entity_poly.pdbx_seq_one_letter_code
_entity_poly.pdbx_strand_id
1 'polypeptide(L)'
;MEIFEVAKDKLGLDSKRYTTLLVVCSVALPVSLMILIMYQNQLFPLTGGLAKAEKSRNVAALNVDSKNDSSPPAIIPDGRLHNGNLPPRFGNGTSSKNNSLPHTRGTDKQLNGTLAPGFWIESGSRNGSFGNETSSKNNSLPHTSGPDEKQLNGTLAPGFQKESDSRNYSENGSLLNTSRPNVKQLNETLDPGFRKESGSRNDSSQGNRMPDEKLLDGLLAPGFDERSCASRYQSFLFRKTSLHKPSSYLLSKLRRYEDIHKRWGPHSKSYNKALKRLRSSHDSRGGCKYIVWIPSNGLGNRMLSMAATFLYALLTNRVLLVNHKSDMANLFCEPFLNTSWLLPEDFPLRNHHFGSSKHRYAHSFGSMLNKSITNTSMEPPEPYLDLNLALGGYDQLAFCDENQALLQKIPWLILLSDQYFVPSLFMISSFNREISKLFPEKETVFYHLGHYLFHPSNQVWGLITRFYQAYLAKADERIGLQIRVYHDKTTPFQTVMDQILDCVLKEKLLPEVADTQEPAPPSRNQTSKAILITSLYSEYYENMKNMYWTRPTVTGEAISVYQPSHEAYQHFGDNMHNMKAWADIYLLSLCDVLVTSTWSTFGYVAHGLAGLKSWIWRMGSKNPACQRAISMEPCCHFPLSYDCKTRVEVNAATLVPNTMHCEDRKNGLKTV
;
A
#
# COMPACT_ATOMS: atom_id res chain seq x y z
N MET A 1 -8.40 -43.96 11.70
CA MET A 1 -8.78 -44.87 10.60
C MET A 1 -9.87 -45.85 11.05
N GLU A 2 -9.86 -46.31 12.31
CA GLU A 2 -10.74 -47.35 12.86
C GLU A 2 -12.25 -47.03 12.86
N ILE A 3 -12.67 -45.76 12.97
CA ILE A 3 -14.10 -45.38 12.98
C ILE A 3 -14.84 -45.80 11.69
N PHE A 4 -14.12 -45.94 10.56
CA PHE A 4 -14.73 -46.26 9.26
C PHE A 4 -14.99 -47.75 9.02
N GLU A 5 -14.20 -48.66 9.60
CA GLU A 5 -14.45 -50.11 9.49
C GLU A 5 -15.72 -50.50 10.29
N VAL A 6 -15.95 -49.88 11.45
CA VAL A 6 -17.14 -50.16 12.30
C VAL A 6 -18.47 -49.79 11.61
N ALA A 7 -18.46 -48.84 10.67
CA ALA A 7 -19.66 -48.44 9.92
C ALA A 7 -19.96 -49.37 8.73
N LYS A 8 -18.93 -50.01 8.17
CA LYS A 8 -18.99 -50.89 6.99
C LYS A 8 -19.69 -52.21 7.32
N ASP A 9 -19.29 -52.85 8.43
CA ASP A 9 -19.87 -54.14 8.85
C ASP A 9 -21.34 -54.03 9.28
N LYS A 10 -21.78 -52.88 9.81
CA LYS A 10 -23.18 -52.66 10.20
C LYS A 10 -24.15 -52.42 9.03
N LEU A 11 -23.65 -52.14 7.83
CA LEU A 11 -24.49 -51.77 6.68
C LEU A 11 -24.58 -52.87 5.60
N GLY A 12 -23.82 -53.97 5.71
CA GLY A 12 -23.94 -55.13 4.82
C GLY A 12 -23.67 -54.81 3.34
N LEU A 13 -22.92 -53.74 3.04
CA LEU A 13 -22.67 -53.26 1.69
C LEU A 13 -21.30 -53.70 1.18
N ASP A 14 -21.30 -54.36 0.03
CA ASP A 14 -20.08 -54.79 -0.67
C ASP A 14 -19.15 -53.59 -0.95
N SER A 15 -17.84 -53.81 -0.80
CA SER A 15 -16.78 -52.79 -0.74
C SER A 15 -16.80 -51.83 -1.95
N LYS A 16 -17.05 -52.37 -3.16
CA LYS A 16 -17.18 -51.57 -4.39
C LYS A 16 -18.41 -50.66 -4.37
N ARG A 17 -19.54 -51.12 -3.82
CA ARG A 17 -20.77 -50.32 -3.72
C ARG A 17 -20.65 -49.23 -2.66
N TYR A 18 -20.07 -49.53 -1.50
CA TYR A 18 -19.85 -48.53 -0.44
C TYR A 18 -18.93 -47.39 -0.92
N THR A 19 -17.82 -47.75 -1.58
CA THR A 19 -16.87 -46.77 -2.16
C THR A 19 -17.54 -45.92 -3.25
N THR A 20 -18.36 -46.53 -4.11
CA THR A 20 -19.11 -45.80 -5.15
C THR A 20 -20.12 -44.84 -4.53
N LEU A 21 -20.84 -45.25 -3.49
CA LEU A 21 -21.80 -44.39 -2.79
C LEU A 21 -21.10 -43.17 -2.16
N LEU A 22 -19.94 -43.38 -1.53
CA LEU A 22 -19.14 -42.30 -0.95
C LEU A 22 -18.64 -41.31 -2.00
N VAL A 23 -18.17 -41.78 -3.16
CA VAL A 23 -17.73 -40.91 -4.27
C VAL A 23 -18.93 -40.15 -4.86
N VAL A 24 -20.07 -40.80 -5.09
CA VAL A 24 -21.28 -40.14 -5.59
C VAL A 24 -21.78 -39.10 -4.59
N CYS A 25 -21.85 -39.39 -3.30
CA CYS A 25 -22.25 -38.42 -2.29
C CYS A 25 -21.26 -37.25 -2.17
N SER A 26 -19.95 -37.51 -2.17
CA SER A 26 -18.93 -36.45 -2.01
C SER A 26 -18.75 -35.57 -3.25
N VAL A 27 -19.25 -35.96 -4.43
CA VAL A 27 -19.26 -35.13 -5.65
C VAL A 27 -20.63 -34.52 -5.92
N ALA A 28 -21.72 -35.29 -5.81
CA ALA A 28 -23.07 -34.83 -6.18
C ALA A 28 -23.71 -33.89 -5.15
N LEU A 29 -23.45 -34.05 -3.85
CA LEU A 29 -23.96 -33.11 -2.83
C LEU A 29 -23.35 -31.71 -2.99
N PRO A 30 -22.02 -31.52 -3.09
CA PRO A 30 -21.45 -30.19 -3.31
C PRO A 30 -21.91 -29.54 -4.61
N VAL A 31 -22.04 -30.31 -5.70
CA VAL A 31 -22.51 -29.79 -7.00
C VAL A 31 -24.00 -29.40 -6.92
N SER A 32 -24.85 -30.22 -6.31
CA SER A 32 -26.27 -29.88 -6.13
C SER A 32 -26.46 -28.69 -5.19
N LEU A 33 -25.64 -28.58 -4.14
CA LEU A 33 -25.65 -27.43 -3.22
C LEU A 33 -25.17 -26.15 -3.92
N MET A 34 -24.11 -26.23 -4.73
CA MET A 34 -23.65 -25.13 -5.60
C MET A 34 -24.75 -24.69 -6.57
N ILE A 35 -25.40 -25.62 -7.26
CA ILE A 35 -26.51 -25.32 -8.18
C ILE A 35 -27.68 -24.66 -7.44
N LEU A 36 -28.04 -25.15 -6.26
CA LEU A 36 -29.11 -24.57 -5.44
C LEU A 36 -28.77 -23.14 -4.98
N ILE A 37 -27.53 -22.89 -4.56
CA ILE A 37 -27.02 -21.56 -4.17
C ILE A 37 -26.99 -20.63 -5.40
N MET A 38 -26.57 -21.12 -6.57
CA MET A 38 -26.58 -20.33 -7.82
C MET A 38 -28.01 -19.97 -8.26
N TYR A 39 -28.97 -20.88 -8.09
CA TYR A 39 -30.37 -20.62 -8.46
C TYR A 39 -31.06 -19.65 -7.48
N GLN A 40 -30.76 -19.73 -6.18
CA GLN A 40 -31.29 -18.78 -5.18
C GLN A 40 -30.74 -17.36 -5.35
N ASN A 41 -29.52 -17.20 -5.87
CA ASN A 41 -28.92 -15.88 -6.13
C ASN A 41 -29.40 -15.21 -7.44
N GLN A 42 -30.24 -15.87 -8.25
CA GLN A 42 -30.82 -15.31 -9.49
C GLN A 42 -32.23 -14.72 -9.30
N LEU A 43 -32.90 -14.93 -8.16
CA LEU A 43 -34.20 -14.31 -7.84
C LEU A 43 -34.05 -13.21 -6.77
N PHE A 44 -33.85 -11.97 -7.19
CA PHE A 44 -34.16 -10.80 -6.36
C PHE A 44 -35.69 -10.59 -6.24
N PRO A 45 -36.19 -9.97 -5.15
CA PRO A 45 -37.55 -10.18 -4.69
C PRO A 45 -38.59 -9.29 -5.39
N LEU A 46 -39.58 -9.93 -6.02
CA LEU A 46 -40.75 -9.29 -6.64
C LEU A 46 -41.81 -8.79 -5.63
N THR A 47 -41.51 -8.78 -4.33
CA THR A 47 -42.45 -8.47 -3.23
C THR A 47 -42.25 -7.11 -2.56
N GLY A 48 -41.23 -6.33 -2.95
CA GLY A 48 -41.03 -4.97 -2.44
C GLY A 48 -41.86 -3.88 -3.13
N GLY A 49 -42.40 -4.15 -4.32
CA GLY A 49 -43.10 -3.14 -5.15
C GLY A 49 -44.61 -2.98 -4.87
N LEU A 50 -45.25 -3.99 -4.30
CA LEU A 50 -46.71 -4.03 -4.14
C LEU A 50 -47.25 -3.18 -2.98
N ALA A 51 -46.41 -2.76 -2.03
CA ALA A 51 -46.81 -1.97 -0.87
C ALA A 51 -46.81 -0.44 -1.11
N LYS A 52 -46.60 0.03 -2.35
CA LYS A 52 -46.51 1.48 -2.67
C LYS A 52 -47.38 1.93 -3.85
N ALA A 53 -48.31 1.08 -4.29
CA ALA A 53 -49.15 1.30 -5.47
C ALA A 53 -50.67 1.25 -5.18
N GLU A 54 -51.11 1.66 -3.98
CA GLU A 54 -52.54 1.79 -3.64
C GLU A 54 -53.00 3.26 -3.49
N LYS A 55 -52.34 4.20 -4.18
CA LYS A 55 -52.73 5.62 -4.13
C LYS A 55 -52.54 6.43 -5.42
N SER A 56 -52.87 5.83 -6.56
CA SER A 56 -53.16 6.57 -7.80
C SER A 56 -53.99 5.73 -8.79
N ARG A 57 -55.33 5.84 -8.71
CA ARG A 57 -56.18 5.50 -9.86
C ARG A 57 -56.14 6.66 -10.84
N ASN A 58 -55.82 6.42 -12.12
CA ASN A 58 -56.68 6.78 -13.26
C ASN A 58 -56.01 6.61 -14.65
N VAL A 59 -56.73 5.89 -15.53
CA VAL A 59 -56.92 6.15 -16.97
C VAL A 59 -55.90 5.63 -18.03
N ALA A 60 -56.52 5.01 -19.07
CA ALA A 60 -56.12 4.79 -20.47
C ALA A 60 -55.12 3.68 -20.87
N ALA A 61 -55.64 2.79 -21.71
CA ALA A 61 -55.01 1.67 -22.40
C ALA A 61 -54.15 2.07 -23.61
N LEU A 62 -53.32 1.13 -24.12
CA LEU A 62 -53.49 0.53 -25.47
C LEU A 62 -52.50 -0.64 -25.73
N ASN A 63 -52.89 -1.55 -26.62
CA ASN A 63 -52.14 -2.74 -27.06
C ASN A 63 -50.99 -2.40 -28.03
N VAL A 64 -50.03 -3.33 -28.25
CA VAL A 64 -49.64 -3.88 -29.58
C VAL A 64 -48.93 -5.25 -29.40
N ASP A 65 -49.16 -6.16 -30.35
CA ASP A 65 -48.70 -7.56 -30.37
C ASP A 65 -47.21 -7.81 -30.68
N SER A 66 -46.76 -9.02 -30.35
CA SER A 66 -45.50 -9.62 -30.81
C SER A 66 -45.74 -10.62 -31.95
N LYS A 67 -44.78 -10.76 -32.87
CA LYS A 67 -44.67 -11.92 -33.79
C LYS A 67 -43.27 -12.52 -33.78
N ASN A 68 -43.22 -13.84 -33.68
CA ASN A 68 -42.04 -14.67 -33.95
C ASN A 68 -41.90 -14.91 -35.46
N ASP A 69 -40.71 -15.35 -35.90
CA ASP A 69 -40.61 -16.54 -36.76
C ASP A 69 -39.20 -17.16 -36.74
N SER A 70 -39.08 -18.40 -37.26
CA SER A 70 -37.95 -19.31 -36.97
C SER A 70 -37.29 -19.93 -38.22
N SER A 71 -35.99 -20.25 -38.08
CA SER A 71 -35.28 -21.46 -38.61
C SER A 71 -34.39 -21.40 -39.89
N PRO A 72 -33.39 -22.32 -40.06
CA PRO A 72 -32.21 -22.21 -40.96
C PRO A 72 -32.12 -23.41 -41.99
N PRO A 73 -30.98 -23.98 -42.48
CA PRO A 73 -29.59 -23.53 -42.83
C PRO A 73 -29.10 -23.96 -44.28
N ALA A 74 -27.86 -23.61 -44.71
CA ALA A 74 -27.10 -24.22 -45.85
C ALA A 74 -25.57 -23.90 -45.74
N ILE A 75 -24.58 -24.82 -45.80
CA ILE A 75 -23.96 -25.68 -46.86
C ILE A 75 -22.81 -25.02 -47.68
N ILE A 76 -21.70 -25.77 -47.86
CA ILE A 76 -20.41 -25.42 -48.50
C ILE A 76 -20.31 -26.01 -49.93
N PRO A 77 -19.52 -25.41 -50.85
CA PRO A 77 -18.67 -26.20 -51.75
C PRO A 77 -17.19 -25.74 -51.84
N ASP A 78 -16.36 -26.61 -52.42
CA ASP A 78 -14.88 -26.66 -52.42
C ASP A 78 -14.25 -25.98 -53.66
N GLY A 79 -12.93 -25.67 -53.66
CA GLY A 79 -12.28 -25.01 -54.81
C GLY A 79 -10.77 -24.73 -54.71
N ARG A 80 -10.02 -25.10 -55.76
CA ARG A 80 -8.55 -25.21 -55.81
C ARG A 80 -8.07 -24.93 -57.27
N LEU A 81 -6.81 -24.62 -57.61
CA LEU A 81 -5.53 -24.52 -56.88
C LEU A 81 -4.56 -23.71 -57.79
N HIS A 82 -3.64 -22.87 -57.28
CA HIS A 82 -2.37 -22.61 -58.00
C HIS A 82 -1.19 -22.12 -57.13
N ASN A 83 0.01 -22.18 -57.72
CA ASN A 83 1.33 -22.31 -57.07
C ASN A 83 2.25 -21.15 -57.48
N GLY A 84 3.26 -20.75 -56.68
CA GLY A 84 4.17 -19.67 -57.14
C GLY A 84 5.26 -19.12 -56.20
N ASN A 85 6.28 -19.93 -55.90
CA ASN A 85 7.70 -19.56 -55.67
C ASN A 85 8.14 -18.58 -54.55
N LEU A 86 9.09 -19.06 -53.74
CA LEU A 86 9.87 -18.34 -52.72
C LEU A 86 11.31 -18.90 -52.72
N PRO A 87 12.36 -18.06 -52.72
CA PRO A 87 13.57 -18.37 -51.92
C PRO A 87 14.33 -17.12 -51.42
N PRO A 88 15.39 -17.24 -50.58
CA PRO A 88 15.69 -18.28 -49.58
C PRO A 88 16.05 -17.72 -48.17
N ARG A 89 16.05 -18.62 -47.16
CA ARG A 89 16.65 -18.39 -45.83
C ARG A 89 18.19 -18.47 -45.87
N PHE A 90 18.86 -17.79 -44.94
CA PHE A 90 20.28 -17.99 -44.64
C PHE A 90 20.53 -18.51 -43.21
N GLY A 91 21.34 -19.58 -43.14
CA GLY A 91 22.44 -19.76 -42.18
C GLY A 91 22.16 -19.84 -40.68
N ASN A 92 22.14 -21.06 -40.15
CA ASN A 92 22.46 -21.33 -38.74
C ASN A 92 23.79 -22.12 -38.71
N GLY A 93 24.79 -21.64 -37.97
CA GLY A 93 26.12 -22.26 -37.90
C GLY A 93 26.24 -23.25 -36.74
N THR A 94 26.71 -24.47 -37.02
CA THR A 94 26.96 -25.51 -36.02
C THR A 94 28.41 -25.50 -35.51
N SER A 95 28.58 -25.93 -34.26
CA SER A 95 29.85 -26.38 -33.71
C SER A 95 29.56 -27.56 -32.77
N SER A 96 30.16 -28.71 -33.03
CA SER A 96 29.96 -29.94 -32.25
C SER A 96 31.29 -30.47 -31.74
N LYS A 97 31.26 -31.13 -30.57
CA LYS A 97 32.21 -32.20 -30.22
C LYS A 97 31.59 -33.13 -29.17
N ASN A 98 31.76 -34.43 -29.38
CA ASN A 98 31.17 -35.51 -28.59
C ASN A 98 32.04 -35.88 -27.38
N ASN A 99 31.45 -36.57 -26.39
CA ASN A 99 31.81 -37.97 -26.05
C ASN A 99 30.89 -38.59 -24.95
N SER A 100 29.98 -39.47 -25.39
CA SER A 100 29.56 -40.77 -24.81
C SER A 100 29.62 -41.09 -23.28
N LEU A 101 28.42 -41.26 -22.67
CA LEU A 101 27.82 -42.47 -22.00
C LEU A 101 28.59 -43.26 -20.89
N PRO A 102 27.92 -44.09 -20.01
CA PRO A 102 26.48 -44.35 -19.82
C PRO A 102 25.92 -44.41 -18.35
N HIS A 103 24.58 -44.44 -18.25
CA HIS A 103 23.70 -45.06 -17.22
C HIS A 103 23.94 -44.93 -15.69
N THR A 104 22.90 -44.45 -14.99
CA THR A 104 22.21 -45.23 -13.93
C THR A 104 20.77 -44.74 -13.68
N ARG A 105 19.86 -45.66 -13.29
CA ARG A 105 18.49 -45.33 -12.82
C ARG A 105 18.54 -44.94 -11.34
N GLY A 106 17.73 -43.95 -10.94
CA GLY A 106 17.47 -43.62 -9.54
C GLY A 106 16.13 -42.90 -9.38
N THR A 107 15.16 -43.56 -8.75
CA THR A 107 13.86 -42.99 -8.40
C THR A 107 13.92 -42.29 -7.05
N ASP A 108 13.34 -41.08 -6.91
CA ASP A 108 12.37 -40.84 -5.83
C ASP A 108 11.61 -39.50 -5.87
N LYS A 109 10.33 -39.59 -5.45
CA LYS A 109 9.51 -38.65 -4.66
C LYS A 109 9.36 -37.18 -5.08
N GLN A 110 8.17 -36.91 -5.63
CA GLN A 110 7.44 -35.64 -5.43
C GLN A 110 7.13 -35.40 -3.95
N LEU A 111 7.17 -34.15 -3.51
CA LEU A 111 6.52 -33.68 -2.28
C LEU A 111 5.64 -32.47 -2.61
N ASN A 112 4.32 -32.68 -2.58
CA ASN A 112 3.32 -31.62 -2.75
C ASN A 112 3.14 -30.86 -1.43
N GLY A 113 3.35 -29.53 -1.46
CA GLY A 113 2.95 -28.62 -0.39
C GLY A 113 1.78 -27.74 -0.85
N THR A 114 0.55 -28.12 -0.53
CA THR A 114 -0.66 -27.44 -1.00
C THR A 114 -0.91 -26.15 -0.22
N LEU A 115 -0.85 -25.00 -0.90
CA LEU A 115 -1.23 -23.69 -0.36
C LEU A 115 -2.76 -23.50 -0.38
N ALA A 116 -3.33 -23.01 0.73
CA ALA A 116 -4.77 -22.75 0.85
C ALA A 116 -5.16 -21.39 0.22
N PRO A 117 -6.27 -21.29 -0.53
CA PRO A 117 -6.72 -20.04 -1.13
C PRO A 117 -7.42 -19.13 -0.10
N GLY A 118 -7.09 -17.84 -0.11
CA GLY A 118 -7.80 -16.81 0.64
C GLY A 118 -9.17 -16.50 0.03
N PHE A 119 -10.17 -16.29 0.88
CA PHE A 119 -11.55 -16.00 0.45
C PHE A 119 -11.99 -14.57 0.80
N TRP A 120 -12.64 -13.94 -0.18
CA TRP A 120 -13.44 -12.72 0.00
C TRP A 120 -14.84 -13.12 0.46
N ILE A 121 -15.39 -12.44 1.47
CA ILE A 121 -16.81 -12.54 1.84
C ILE A 121 -17.36 -11.16 2.16
N GLU A 122 -18.42 -10.76 1.46
CA GLU A 122 -19.27 -9.62 1.82
C GLU A 122 -20.19 -10.01 2.98
N SER A 123 -20.29 -9.15 4.00
CA SER A 123 -21.11 -9.39 5.18
C SER A 123 -22.55 -8.87 5.00
N GLY A 124 -23.49 -9.76 4.75
CA GLY A 124 -24.93 -9.48 4.87
C GLY A 124 -25.42 -9.68 6.30
N SER A 125 -26.00 -8.64 6.92
CA SER A 125 -26.57 -8.71 8.26
C SER A 125 -28.02 -9.21 8.26
N ARG A 126 -28.38 -10.12 9.17
CA ARG A 126 -29.78 -10.42 9.54
C ARG A 126 -29.92 -10.73 11.03
N ASN A 127 -30.91 -10.09 11.64
CA ASN A 127 -31.34 -10.34 13.01
C ASN A 127 -32.11 -11.67 13.12
N GLY A 128 -32.03 -12.31 14.29
CA GLY A 128 -32.89 -13.43 14.71
C GLY A 128 -33.03 -13.40 16.24
N SER A 129 -34.23 -13.65 16.74
CA SER A 129 -34.58 -13.52 18.16
C SER A 129 -35.35 -14.76 18.65
N PHE A 130 -35.34 -15.01 19.97
CA PHE A 130 -35.93 -16.15 20.70
C PHE A 130 -35.30 -17.54 20.39
N GLY A 131 -35.28 -18.52 21.32
CA GLY A 131 -35.77 -18.55 22.69
C GLY A 131 -35.21 -19.74 23.51
N ASN A 132 -35.66 -19.90 24.75
CA ASN A 132 -35.20 -20.89 25.75
C ASN A 132 -35.18 -22.36 25.26
N GLU A 133 -34.24 -23.16 25.77
CA GLU A 133 -34.60 -24.32 26.61
C GLU A 133 -33.46 -24.83 27.51
N THR A 134 -33.84 -25.58 28.55
CA THR A 134 -33.02 -25.95 29.72
C THR A 134 -32.47 -27.37 29.68
N SER A 135 -31.26 -27.61 30.22
CA SER A 135 -31.00 -28.81 31.06
C SER A 135 -29.78 -28.64 31.97
N SER A 136 -29.74 -29.44 33.05
CA SER A 136 -28.72 -29.49 34.12
C SER A 136 -27.86 -30.77 33.95
N LYS A 137 -26.64 -30.93 34.50
CA LYS A 137 -26.27 -30.99 35.94
C LYS A 137 -24.74 -31.05 36.17
N ASN A 138 -24.30 -30.46 37.30
CA ASN A 138 -23.36 -30.96 38.33
C ASN A 138 -21.90 -31.43 38.04
N ASN A 139 -20.97 -30.76 38.76
CA ASN A 139 -19.85 -31.27 39.60
C ASN A 139 -18.72 -32.12 38.93
N SER A 140 -17.45 -32.17 39.37
CA SER A 140 -16.81 -31.84 40.67
C SER A 140 -15.30 -31.48 40.53
N LEU A 141 -14.73 -30.85 41.57
CA LEU A 141 -13.30 -30.77 41.96
C LEU A 141 -13.18 -31.36 43.40
N PRO A 142 -12.02 -31.51 44.08
CA PRO A 142 -10.59 -31.31 43.74
C PRO A 142 -9.65 -32.48 44.16
N HIS A 143 -8.31 -32.28 44.15
CA HIS A 143 -7.24 -32.73 45.09
C HIS A 143 -5.89 -32.85 44.31
N THR A 144 -4.83 -32.06 44.53
CA THR A 144 -3.87 -31.87 45.67
C THR A 144 -2.91 -33.04 45.97
N SER A 145 -1.63 -32.89 45.60
CA SER A 145 -0.45 -33.10 46.49
C SER A 145 0.91 -32.92 45.77
N GLY A 146 1.86 -32.29 46.46
CA GLY A 146 3.31 -32.58 46.39
C GLY A 146 3.74 -33.13 47.76
N PRO A 147 5.01 -33.02 48.23
CA PRO A 147 6.21 -32.42 47.61
C PRO A 147 7.43 -33.38 47.67
N ASP A 148 8.65 -32.90 47.37
CA ASP A 148 9.78 -32.94 48.34
C ASP A 148 11.03 -32.17 47.86
N GLU A 149 11.81 -31.68 48.83
CA GLU A 149 13.02 -30.86 48.65
C GLU A 149 14.32 -31.69 48.67
N LYS A 150 15.42 -31.13 48.12
CA LYS A 150 16.64 -30.86 48.91
C LYS A 150 17.67 -29.96 48.23
N GLN A 151 18.33 -29.15 49.05
CA GLN A 151 19.39 -28.20 48.71
C GLN A 151 20.78 -28.87 48.74
N LEU A 152 21.78 -28.27 48.08
CA LEU A 152 23.11 -28.04 48.69
C LEU A 152 23.95 -27.01 47.90
N ASN A 153 24.73 -26.22 48.64
CA ASN A 153 25.62 -25.16 48.14
C ASN A 153 26.96 -25.71 47.62
N GLY A 154 27.67 -24.94 46.79
CA GLY A 154 29.06 -25.23 46.41
C GLY A 154 29.74 -24.15 45.58
N THR A 155 30.42 -23.21 46.22
CA THR A 155 31.29 -22.20 45.58
C THR A 155 32.56 -22.84 45.02
N LEU A 156 33.00 -22.50 43.79
CA LEU A 156 34.42 -22.42 43.40
C LEU A 156 34.60 -21.89 41.96
N ALA A 157 35.44 -20.87 41.84
CA ALA A 157 36.25 -20.50 40.67
C ALA A 157 37.72 -20.51 41.17
N PRO A 158 38.78 -20.73 40.35
CA PRO A 158 39.04 -19.93 39.14
C PRO A 158 39.82 -20.62 37.98
N GLY A 159 40.01 -19.88 36.88
CA GLY A 159 41.30 -19.88 36.16
C GLY A 159 41.31 -20.17 34.65
N PHE A 160 42.12 -19.36 33.93
CA PHE A 160 42.69 -19.60 32.59
C PHE A 160 41.73 -19.57 31.37
N GLN A 161 42.07 -18.98 30.21
CA GLN A 161 43.24 -18.17 29.83
C GLN A 161 42.90 -17.16 28.72
N LYS A 162 43.77 -16.15 28.53
CA LYS A 162 43.74 -15.16 27.44
C LYS A 162 43.90 -15.80 26.07
N GLU A 163 43.33 -15.17 25.05
CA GLU A 163 44.16 -14.70 23.92
C GLU A 163 43.62 -13.39 23.35
N SER A 164 44.48 -12.64 22.68
CA SER A 164 44.28 -11.24 22.30
C SER A 164 45.07 -10.95 21.04
N ASP A 165 44.49 -10.22 20.08
CA ASP A 165 45.33 -9.55 19.10
C ASP A 165 44.71 -8.23 18.61
N SER A 166 45.56 -7.22 18.50
CA SER A 166 45.19 -5.84 18.20
C SER A 166 46.30 -5.20 17.37
N ARG A 167 45.97 -4.52 16.26
CA ARG A 167 46.93 -3.71 15.52
C ARG A 167 46.35 -2.36 15.13
N ASN A 168 46.87 -1.32 15.77
CA ASN A 168 46.87 0.05 15.24
C ASN A 168 48.16 0.24 14.42
N TYR A 169 48.11 1.13 13.43
CA TYR A 169 49.30 1.82 12.91
C TYR A 169 48.91 3.24 12.49
N SER A 170 49.84 4.18 12.64
CA SER A 170 49.72 5.58 12.22
C SER A 170 51.13 6.17 12.05
N GLU A 171 51.35 6.93 10.97
CA GLU A 171 51.96 8.28 10.93
C GLU A 171 52.66 8.65 9.59
N ASN A 172 52.33 9.86 9.11
CA ASN A 172 53.16 10.95 8.51
C ASN A 172 54.17 10.73 7.33
N GLY A 173 54.23 11.71 6.39
CA GLY A 173 55.49 12.03 5.66
C GLY A 173 55.47 12.70 4.25
N SER A 174 55.25 14.03 4.17
CA SER A 174 55.79 15.04 3.20
C SER A 174 55.95 14.83 1.66
N LEU A 175 55.26 15.70 0.88
CA LEU A 175 55.74 16.66 -0.15
C LEU A 175 56.99 16.41 -1.04
N LEU A 176 56.83 16.60 -2.38
CA LEU A 176 57.62 17.59 -3.17
C LEU A 176 56.97 17.96 -4.54
N ASN A 177 57.45 19.04 -5.17
CA ASN A 177 56.84 19.80 -6.27
C ASN A 177 57.80 19.92 -7.47
N THR A 178 57.35 19.87 -8.75
CA THR A 178 58.05 20.54 -9.90
C THR A 178 57.19 20.76 -11.16
N SER A 179 57.05 22.04 -11.55
CA SER A 179 57.27 22.62 -12.90
C SER A 179 56.39 22.32 -14.15
N ARG A 180 55.85 23.41 -14.74
CA ARG A 180 55.32 23.54 -16.13
C ARG A 180 56.45 23.96 -17.13
N PRO A 181 56.23 23.84 -18.46
CA PRO A 181 55.72 24.96 -19.30
C PRO A 181 54.60 24.50 -20.30
N ASN A 182 53.47 25.17 -20.52
CA ASN A 182 53.17 26.53 -21.05
C ASN A 182 53.17 26.63 -22.60
N VAL A 183 51.99 26.84 -23.23
CA VAL A 183 51.71 27.75 -24.39
C VAL A 183 50.20 27.78 -24.76
N LYS A 184 49.68 29.01 -24.90
CA LYS A 184 48.49 29.57 -25.62
C LYS A 184 47.50 28.58 -26.31
N GLN A 185 46.19 28.56 -26.03
CA GLN A 185 45.13 29.60 -26.10
C GLN A 185 44.51 29.78 -27.51
N LEU A 186 43.26 29.30 -27.67
CA LEU A 186 42.21 29.93 -28.51
C LEU A 186 40.84 29.67 -27.86
N ASN A 187 39.88 30.58 -28.03
CA ASN A 187 38.59 30.58 -27.32
C ASN A 187 37.49 29.91 -28.15
N GLU A 188 36.54 29.25 -27.50
CA GLU A 188 35.11 29.33 -27.87
C GLU A 188 34.21 28.96 -26.67
N THR A 189 32.98 29.48 -26.67
CA THR A 189 32.21 29.72 -25.44
C THR A 189 31.01 28.76 -25.32
N LEU A 190 30.88 28.06 -24.18
CA LEU A 190 29.66 27.32 -23.81
C LEU A 190 29.32 27.50 -22.32
N ASP A 191 28.01 27.47 -22.05
CA ASP A 191 27.33 27.89 -20.81
C ASP A 191 27.40 26.84 -19.66
N PRO A 192 26.90 27.07 -18.43
CA PRO A 192 27.73 26.86 -17.25
C PRO A 192 27.43 25.52 -16.54
N GLY A 193 28.41 24.61 -16.59
CA GLY A 193 28.43 23.43 -15.72
C GLY A 193 29.04 23.73 -14.34
N PHE A 194 28.38 23.21 -13.30
CA PHE A 194 28.94 22.86 -11.97
C PHE A 194 30.28 23.50 -11.55
N ARG A 195 30.23 24.61 -10.79
CA ARG A 195 31.38 25.04 -9.97
C ARG A 195 31.39 24.33 -8.61
N LYS A 196 32.44 23.53 -8.38
CA LYS A 196 32.97 23.32 -7.03
C LYS A 196 33.81 24.54 -6.67
N GLU A 197 33.46 25.27 -5.62
CA GLU A 197 34.34 26.26 -5.02
C GLU A 197 35.08 25.67 -3.82
N SER A 198 36.41 25.59 -3.94
CA SER A 198 37.33 25.38 -2.82
C SER A 198 37.54 26.71 -2.11
N GLY A 199 37.17 26.80 -0.84
CA GLY A 199 37.09 28.07 -0.11
C GLY A 199 38.42 28.76 0.20
N SER A 200 38.34 30.08 0.42
CA SER A 200 39.31 30.88 1.14
C SER A 200 38.73 31.22 2.52
N ARG A 201 39.50 31.07 3.59
CA ARG A 201 39.07 31.40 4.96
C ARG A 201 39.27 32.89 5.23
N ASN A 202 38.28 33.52 5.83
CA ASN A 202 38.48 34.41 6.98
C ASN A 202 37.20 34.49 7.82
N ASP A 203 37.38 34.61 9.13
CA ASP A 203 36.36 34.31 10.13
C ASP A 203 35.25 35.38 10.22
N SER A 204 34.00 34.94 10.10
CA SER A 204 32.92 35.44 10.95
C SER A 204 31.92 34.30 11.17
N SER A 205 31.53 34.09 12.42
CA SER A 205 30.84 32.87 12.86
C SER A 205 29.34 32.86 12.53
N GLN A 206 28.99 32.88 11.25
CA GLN A 206 27.68 32.44 10.77
C GLN A 206 27.71 30.92 10.64
N GLY A 207 27.06 30.21 11.56
CA GLY A 207 26.91 28.76 11.45
C GLY A 207 26.19 28.40 10.14
N ASN A 208 26.76 27.48 9.35
CA ASN A 208 26.22 27.01 8.07
C ASN A 208 24.75 26.57 8.22
N ARG A 209 23.81 27.48 7.97
CA ARG A 209 22.40 27.12 7.81
C ARG A 209 22.29 26.35 6.49
N MET A 210 21.77 25.13 6.57
CA MET A 210 21.38 24.39 5.37
C MET A 210 20.31 25.22 4.62
N PRO A 211 20.34 25.29 3.28
CA PRO A 211 19.33 26.01 2.52
C PRO A 211 17.91 25.53 2.87
N ASP A 212 16.94 26.44 2.99
CA ASP A 212 15.58 26.09 3.43
C ASP A 212 14.91 25.06 2.51
N GLU A 213 15.23 25.10 1.20
CA GLU A 213 14.80 24.08 0.21
C GLU A 213 15.29 22.67 0.57
N LYS A 214 16.53 22.54 1.05
CA LYS A 214 17.13 21.27 1.48
C LYS A 214 16.43 20.69 2.72
N LEU A 215 15.76 21.55 3.49
CA LEU A 215 14.96 21.19 4.66
C LEU A 215 13.44 21.19 4.37
N LEU A 216 13.02 21.37 3.12
CA LEU A 216 11.63 21.50 2.69
C LEU A 216 10.84 22.56 3.50
N ASP A 217 11.30 23.81 3.44
CA ASP A 217 10.76 24.94 4.22
C ASP A 217 10.72 24.67 5.74
N GLY A 218 11.74 23.95 6.24
CA GLY A 218 11.89 23.60 7.65
C GLY A 218 11.07 22.38 8.12
N LEU A 219 10.33 21.72 7.23
CA LEU A 219 9.62 20.45 7.51
C LEU A 219 10.59 19.41 8.09
N LEU A 220 11.78 19.29 7.51
CA LEU A 220 12.83 18.37 7.95
C LEU A 220 13.74 19.01 9.00
N ALA A 221 14.09 18.25 10.04
CA ALA A 221 15.13 18.66 10.98
C ALA A 221 16.53 18.54 10.33
N PRO A 222 17.46 19.46 10.60
CA PRO A 222 18.87 19.29 10.26
C PRO A 222 19.55 18.26 11.20
N GLY A 223 20.74 17.80 10.83
CA GLY A 223 21.61 17.01 11.72
C GLY A 223 21.56 15.49 11.54
N PHE A 224 20.80 14.97 10.58
CA PHE A 224 20.97 13.58 10.12
C PHE A 224 22.29 13.45 9.33
N ASP A 225 22.95 12.29 9.39
CA ASP A 225 24.08 12.01 8.52
C ASP A 225 23.63 11.86 7.07
N GLU A 226 24.07 12.77 6.20
CA GLU A 226 23.68 12.81 4.79
C GLU A 226 24.11 11.55 4.02
N ARG A 227 25.15 10.83 4.49
CA ARG A 227 25.62 9.60 3.84
C ARG A 227 24.72 8.41 4.15
N SER A 228 24.19 8.30 5.37
CA SER A 228 23.28 7.22 5.78
C SER A 228 21.94 7.25 5.03
N CYS A 229 21.46 8.45 4.67
CA CYS A 229 20.20 8.65 3.96
C CYS A 229 20.30 9.83 2.97
N ALA A 230 20.87 9.57 1.80
CA ALA A 230 21.10 10.60 0.78
C ALA A 230 19.77 11.23 0.30
N SER A 231 18.70 10.45 0.18
CA SER A 231 17.39 10.92 -0.29
C SER A 231 16.76 12.01 0.59
N ARG A 232 17.05 12.01 1.90
CA ARG A 232 16.52 13.00 2.86
C ARG A 232 16.86 14.43 2.46
N TYR A 233 18.04 14.61 1.88
CA TYR A 233 18.65 15.91 1.65
C TYR A 233 19.09 16.15 0.20
N GLN A 234 18.89 15.17 -0.69
CA GLN A 234 19.11 15.30 -2.14
C GLN A 234 17.80 15.31 -2.94
N SER A 235 16.67 14.92 -2.34
CA SER A 235 15.35 14.86 -3.02
C SER A 235 14.93 16.18 -3.67
N PHE A 236 15.26 17.32 -3.06
CA PHE A 236 14.95 18.65 -3.58
C PHE A 236 15.59 18.91 -4.97
N LEU A 237 16.73 18.28 -5.28
CA LEU A 237 17.41 18.40 -6.59
C LEU A 237 16.64 17.74 -7.74
N PHE A 238 15.67 16.87 -7.43
CA PHE A 238 14.88 16.11 -8.40
C PHE A 238 13.43 16.60 -8.48
N ARG A 239 13.03 17.53 -7.61
CA ARG A 239 11.65 17.99 -7.44
C ARG A 239 11.52 19.45 -7.85
N LYS A 240 10.37 19.81 -8.41
CA LYS A 240 9.99 21.22 -8.54
C LYS A 240 9.77 21.83 -7.15
N THR A 241 10.08 23.11 -7.01
CA THR A 241 9.81 23.89 -5.80
C THR A 241 8.33 23.80 -5.44
N SER A 242 8.02 23.46 -4.18
CA SER A 242 6.63 23.33 -3.73
C SER A 242 5.96 24.70 -3.61
N LEU A 243 4.68 24.76 -3.99
CA LEU A 243 3.79 25.87 -3.65
C LEU A 243 3.14 25.68 -2.27
N HIS A 244 3.04 24.43 -1.80
CA HIS A 244 2.44 24.07 -0.51
C HIS A 244 3.50 24.15 0.59
N LYS A 245 3.45 25.20 1.41
CA LYS A 245 4.40 25.43 2.50
C LYS A 245 3.84 24.93 3.85
N PRO A 246 4.64 24.22 4.66
CA PRO A 246 4.19 23.73 5.95
C PRO A 246 3.89 24.89 6.90
N SER A 247 2.80 24.78 7.67
CA SER A 247 2.48 25.81 8.67
C SER A 247 3.51 25.83 9.80
N SER A 248 3.81 27.01 10.35
CA SER A 248 4.69 27.14 11.52
C SER A 248 4.19 26.33 12.73
N TYR A 249 2.86 26.12 12.83
CA TYR A 249 2.24 25.28 13.83
C TYR A 249 2.56 23.80 13.63
N LEU A 250 2.52 23.29 12.38
CA LEU A 250 2.97 21.95 12.02
C LEU A 250 4.46 21.77 12.34
N LEU A 251 5.32 22.71 11.92
CA LEU A 251 6.76 22.65 12.22
C LEU A 251 7.02 22.54 13.73
N SER A 252 6.38 23.39 14.53
CA SER A 252 6.47 23.33 16.00
C SER A 252 5.97 22.00 16.58
N LYS A 253 4.86 21.46 16.04
CA LYS A 253 4.30 20.16 16.45
C LYS A 253 5.27 19.01 16.14
N LEU A 254 5.92 19.01 14.99
CA LEU A 254 6.90 17.99 14.57
C LEU A 254 8.15 18.03 15.45
N ARG A 255 8.76 19.20 15.67
CA ARG A 255 9.91 19.34 16.59
C ARG A 255 9.57 18.87 18.02
N ARG A 256 8.38 19.24 18.54
CA ARG A 256 7.89 18.73 19.83
C ARG A 256 7.67 17.21 19.84
N TYR A 257 7.23 16.64 18.72
CA TYR A 257 7.07 15.19 18.59
C TYR A 257 8.43 14.47 18.60
N GLU A 258 9.43 15.00 17.90
CA GLU A 258 10.81 14.47 17.92
C GLU A 258 11.37 14.43 19.35
N ASP A 259 11.16 15.48 20.15
CA ASP A 259 11.53 15.51 21.57
C ASP A 259 10.78 14.47 22.43
N ILE A 260 9.52 14.18 22.10
CA ILE A 260 8.74 13.12 22.76
C ILE A 260 9.32 11.75 22.36
N HIS A 261 9.55 11.53 21.07
CA HIS A 261 10.09 10.27 20.55
C HIS A 261 11.50 9.99 21.07
N LYS A 262 12.37 10.98 21.16
CA LYS A 262 13.72 10.83 21.74
C LYS A 262 13.68 10.45 23.23
N ARG A 263 12.70 10.93 24.00
CA ARG A 263 12.56 10.64 25.44
C ARG A 263 11.84 9.34 25.76
N TRP A 264 10.88 8.93 24.91
CA TRP A 264 9.96 7.83 25.16
C TRP A 264 10.04 6.70 24.13
N GLY A 265 10.81 6.85 23.05
CA GLY A 265 11.02 5.83 22.03
C GLY A 265 11.81 4.61 22.50
N PRO A 266 12.05 3.64 21.61
CA PRO A 266 12.68 2.36 21.91
C PRO A 266 13.97 2.48 22.72
N HIS A 267 14.21 1.49 23.58
CA HIS A 267 15.38 1.37 24.47
C HIS A 267 15.58 2.49 25.50
N SER A 268 14.78 3.57 25.48
CA SER A 268 14.81 4.61 26.51
C SER A 268 14.41 4.08 27.90
N LYS A 269 14.88 4.72 28.97
CA LYS A 269 14.47 4.40 30.36
C LYS A 269 12.94 4.42 30.51
N SER A 270 12.28 5.35 29.82
CA SER A 270 10.82 5.54 29.82
C SER A 270 10.09 4.40 29.11
N TYR A 271 10.58 3.99 27.93
CA TYR A 271 10.07 2.83 27.19
C TYR A 271 10.21 1.54 28.01
N ASN A 272 11.39 1.28 28.57
CA ASN A 272 11.63 0.08 29.38
C ASN A 272 10.71 0.05 30.63
N LYS A 273 10.38 1.20 31.23
CA LYS A 273 9.38 1.28 32.32
C LYS A 273 7.95 1.00 31.84
N ALA A 274 7.57 1.51 30.67
CA ALA A 274 6.26 1.24 30.07
C ALA A 274 6.11 -0.23 29.65
N LEU A 275 7.18 -0.85 29.15
CA LEU A 275 7.23 -2.26 28.76
C LEU A 275 7.10 -3.20 29.97
N LYS A 276 7.74 -2.86 31.10
CA LYS A 276 7.55 -3.61 32.36
C LYS A 276 6.09 -3.60 32.81
N ARG A 277 5.41 -2.45 32.73
CA ARG A 277 3.97 -2.32 33.06
C ARG A 277 3.06 -3.10 32.11
N LEU A 278 3.39 -3.13 30.81
CA LEU A 278 2.69 -3.94 29.82
C LEU A 278 2.76 -5.45 30.16
N ARG A 279 3.87 -5.91 30.75
CA ARG A 279 4.05 -7.31 31.19
C ARG A 279 3.40 -7.63 32.54
N SER A 280 3.20 -6.64 33.43
CA SER A 280 2.78 -6.88 34.81
C SER A 280 1.29 -6.67 35.10
N SER A 281 0.49 -6.25 34.11
CA SER A 281 -0.99 -6.06 34.20
C SER A 281 -1.50 -5.25 35.40
N HIS A 282 -0.63 -4.44 36.03
CA HIS A 282 -0.94 -3.66 37.22
C HIS A 282 -0.69 -2.17 37.00
N ASP A 283 -1.65 -1.38 37.48
CA ASP A 283 -1.73 0.08 37.52
C ASP A 283 -1.11 0.83 36.31
N SER A 284 -1.93 0.92 35.26
CA SER A 284 -1.62 1.57 33.98
C SER A 284 -1.71 3.10 34.02
N ARG A 285 -2.07 3.70 35.17
CA ARG A 285 -2.34 5.14 35.29
C ARG A 285 -1.07 5.99 35.22
N GLY A 286 -0.99 6.83 34.19
CA GLY A 286 0.07 7.84 34.00
C GLY A 286 1.38 7.28 33.44
N GLY A 287 1.89 7.87 32.35
CA GLY A 287 3.16 7.49 31.73
C GLY A 287 3.20 7.79 30.24
N CYS A 288 4.20 7.22 29.56
CA CYS A 288 4.35 7.28 28.11
C CYS A 288 3.20 6.52 27.42
N LYS A 289 2.66 7.10 26.36
CA LYS A 289 1.62 6.49 25.53
C LYS A 289 2.17 6.15 24.15
N TYR A 290 1.73 5.04 23.58
CA TYR A 290 2.23 4.47 22.34
C TYR A 290 1.09 4.13 21.40
N ILE A 291 1.39 4.10 20.11
CA ILE A 291 0.60 3.42 19.09
C ILE A 291 1.53 2.57 18.24
N VAL A 292 1.26 1.27 18.20
CA VAL A 292 2.01 0.29 17.40
C VAL A 292 1.23 0.06 16.11
N TRP A 293 1.81 0.43 14.98
CA TRP A 293 1.23 0.18 13.67
C TRP A 293 1.62 -1.21 13.16
N ILE A 294 0.66 -1.96 12.63
CA ILE A 294 0.87 -3.29 12.03
C ILE A 294 0.65 -3.24 10.51
N PRO A 295 1.61 -3.72 9.70
CA PRO A 295 1.51 -3.73 8.24
C PRO A 295 0.44 -4.71 7.74
N SER A 296 -0.44 -4.18 6.87
CA SER A 296 -1.46 -4.92 6.12
C SER A 296 -1.39 -4.57 4.62
N ASN A 297 -1.75 -5.53 3.77
CA ASN A 297 -1.82 -5.40 2.31
C ASN A 297 -0.53 -4.84 1.64
N GLY A 298 -0.64 -4.28 0.44
CA GLY A 298 0.49 -3.83 -0.39
C GLY A 298 1.13 -2.51 0.05
N LEU A 299 2.28 -2.16 -0.51
CA LEU A 299 3.10 -1.01 -0.09
C LEU A 299 2.33 0.31 -0.05
N GLY A 300 1.50 0.62 -1.06
CA GLY A 300 0.69 1.84 -1.10
C GLY A 300 -0.23 1.97 0.12
N ASN A 301 -1.00 0.92 0.44
CA ASN A 301 -1.84 0.86 1.63
C ASN A 301 -1.04 1.08 2.91
N ARG A 302 0.16 0.46 3.01
CA ARG A 302 1.02 0.59 4.19
C ARG A 302 1.52 2.03 4.38
N MET A 303 1.95 2.70 3.32
CA MET A 303 2.40 4.09 3.38
C MET A 303 1.27 5.04 3.78
N LEU A 304 0.10 4.88 3.16
CA LEU A 304 -1.08 5.67 3.50
C LEU A 304 -1.51 5.48 4.96
N SER A 305 -1.60 4.23 5.43
CA SER A 305 -2.03 3.96 6.81
C SER A 305 -0.96 4.33 7.83
N MET A 306 0.34 4.23 7.53
CA MET A 306 1.42 4.78 8.37
C MET A 306 1.28 6.30 8.55
N ALA A 307 1.06 7.06 7.46
CA ALA A 307 0.88 8.51 7.54
C ALA A 307 -0.36 8.90 8.34
N ALA A 308 -1.49 8.22 8.12
CA ALA A 308 -2.72 8.43 8.90
C ALA A 308 -2.52 8.10 10.40
N THR A 309 -1.76 7.05 10.70
CA THR A 309 -1.40 6.67 12.08
C THR A 309 -0.49 7.68 12.74
N PHE A 310 0.48 8.22 11.99
CA PHE A 310 1.35 9.28 12.48
C PHE A 310 0.57 10.55 12.81
N LEU A 311 -0.41 10.94 11.99
CA LEU A 311 -1.31 12.05 12.34
C LEU A 311 -2.10 11.77 13.62
N TYR A 312 -2.67 10.57 13.76
CA TYR A 312 -3.34 10.18 15.01
C TYR A 312 -2.39 10.22 16.23
N ALA A 313 -1.12 9.84 16.05
CA ALA A 313 -0.08 9.93 17.09
C ALA A 313 0.22 11.39 17.50
N LEU A 314 0.31 12.31 16.53
CA LEU A 314 0.47 13.77 16.76
C LEU A 314 -0.74 14.37 17.51
N LEU A 315 -1.96 13.92 17.19
CA LEU A 315 -3.20 14.41 17.80
C LEU A 315 -3.38 13.89 19.24
N THR A 316 -2.96 12.66 19.53
CA THR A 316 -3.15 12.00 20.84
C THR A 316 -1.93 12.05 21.77
N ASN A 317 -0.82 12.65 21.31
CA ASN A 317 0.49 12.67 21.97
C ASN A 317 0.98 11.25 22.31
N ARG A 318 1.04 10.38 21.28
CA ARG A 318 1.56 9.01 21.36
C ARG A 318 2.87 8.90 20.59
N VAL A 319 3.77 8.03 21.04
CA VAL A 319 4.92 7.57 20.25
C VAL A 319 4.43 6.54 19.23
N LEU A 320 4.67 6.77 17.94
CA LEU A 320 4.47 5.79 16.88
C LEU A 320 5.61 4.77 16.89
N LEU A 321 5.26 3.48 16.91
CA LEU A 321 6.18 2.37 16.67
C LEU A 321 5.69 1.56 15.47
N VAL A 322 6.58 1.29 14.52
CA VAL A 322 6.27 0.61 13.25
C VAL A 322 6.70 -0.85 13.35
N ASN A 323 5.75 -1.79 13.29
CA ASN A 323 6.06 -3.21 13.22
C ASN A 323 6.63 -3.55 11.83
N HIS A 324 7.95 -3.67 11.76
CA HIS A 324 8.67 -3.87 10.51
C HIS A 324 8.75 -5.36 10.16
N LYS A 325 8.03 -5.78 9.12
CA LYS A 325 8.19 -7.12 8.54
C LYS A 325 9.44 -7.15 7.64
N SER A 326 9.98 -8.36 7.42
CA SER A 326 11.14 -8.60 6.55
C SER A 326 10.98 -8.01 5.14
N ASP A 327 9.74 -7.99 4.62
CA ASP A 327 9.41 -7.44 3.30
C ASP A 327 9.53 -5.91 3.22
N MET A 328 9.68 -5.21 4.36
CA MET A 328 9.90 -3.76 4.41
C MET A 328 11.35 -3.37 4.74
N ALA A 329 12.23 -4.35 5.01
CA ALA A 329 13.64 -4.12 5.32
C ALA A 329 14.29 -3.12 4.36
N ASN A 330 14.99 -2.12 4.89
CA ASN A 330 15.71 -1.12 4.10
C ASN A 330 14.86 -0.37 3.04
N LEU A 331 13.53 -0.22 3.19
CA LEU A 331 12.73 0.65 2.30
C LEU A 331 12.89 2.14 2.65
N PHE A 332 12.80 2.45 3.95
CA PHE A 332 12.77 3.82 4.47
C PHE A 332 13.95 4.09 5.40
N CYS A 333 14.41 5.34 5.41
CA CYS A 333 15.32 5.84 6.45
C CYS A 333 14.57 6.11 7.77
N GLU A 334 15.29 6.19 8.88
CA GLU A 334 14.73 6.66 10.16
C GLU A 334 14.22 8.10 10.04
N PRO A 335 12.94 8.39 10.37
CA PRO A 335 12.36 9.73 10.25
C PRO A 335 12.70 10.66 11.43
N PHE A 336 13.14 10.12 12.57
CA PHE A 336 13.34 10.87 13.81
C PHE A 336 14.81 10.83 14.23
N LEU A 337 15.38 11.98 14.57
CA LEU A 337 16.82 12.10 14.82
C LEU A 337 17.24 11.41 16.14
N ASN A 338 18.30 10.59 16.10
CA ASN A 338 18.89 9.89 17.26
C ASN A 338 17.91 8.97 18.03
N THR A 339 16.92 8.40 17.34
CA THR A 339 15.98 7.39 17.86
C THR A 339 15.52 6.51 16.70
N SER A 340 14.82 5.42 16.97
CA SER A 340 14.26 4.55 15.92
C SER A 340 12.75 4.47 16.06
N TRP A 341 12.02 4.65 14.96
CA TRP A 341 10.57 4.41 14.92
C TRP A 341 10.20 2.92 14.84
N LEU A 342 11.17 2.02 14.67
CA LEU A 342 10.92 0.59 14.52
C LEU A 342 10.50 -0.03 15.85
N LEU A 343 9.53 -0.94 15.82
CA LEU A 343 9.16 -1.75 16.97
C LEU A 343 10.26 -2.78 17.27
N PRO A 344 10.80 -2.85 18.49
CA PRO A 344 11.81 -3.85 18.85
C PRO A 344 11.35 -5.31 18.65
N GLU A 345 12.30 -6.20 18.37
CA GLU A 345 12.06 -7.64 18.23
C GLU A 345 11.58 -8.28 19.54
N ASP A 346 12.00 -7.77 20.70
CA ASP A 346 11.64 -8.26 22.04
C ASP A 346 10.28 -7.73 22.56
N PHE A 347 9.48 -7.09 21.70
CA PHE A 347 8.18 -6.56 22.07
C PHE A 347 7.19 -7.68 22.46
N PRO A 348 6.63 -7.71 23.68
CA PRO A 348 5.93 -8.89 24.23
C PRO A 348 4.76 -9.42 23.41
N LEU A 349 3.99 -8.53 22.75
CA LEU A 349 2.81 -8.94 21.97
C LEU A 349 3.18 -9.45 20.56
N ARG A 350 4.43 -9.26 20.11
CA ARG A 350 4.81 -9.41 18.70
C ARG A 350 4.57 -10.82 18.15
N ASN A 351 4.98 -11.85 18.87
CA ASN A 351 4.99 -13.23 18.35
C ASN A 351 3.63 -13.94 18.48
N HIS A 352 2.88 -13.69 19.57
CA HIS A 352 1.63 -14.39 19.86
C HIS A 352 0.38 -13.63 19.39
N HIS A 353 0.39 -12.29 19.45
CA HIS A 353 -0.78 -11.45 19.20
C HIS A 353 -0.93 -11.06 17.73
N PHE A 354 0.17 -10.59 17.11
CA PHE A 354 0.13 -10.06 15.74
C PHE A 354 -0.10 -11.14 14.67
N GLY A 355 0.14 -12.41 14.99
CA GLY A 355 -0.21 -13.55 14.13
C GLY A 355 -1.70 -13.92 14.18
N SER A 356 -2.35 -13.81 15.35
CA SER A 356 -3.69 -14.36 15.57
C SER A 356 -4.81 -13.35 15.38
N SER A 357 -5.65 -13.56 14.37
CA SER A 357 -6.89 -12.80 14.16
C SER A 357 -7.87 -12.95 15.33
N LYS A 358 -7.95 -14.14 15.94
CA LYS A 358 -8.81 -14.42 17.09
C LYS A 358 -8.42 -13.57 18.31
N HIS A 359 -7.11 -13.45 18.60
CA HIS A 359 -6.66 -12.57 19.69
C HIS A 359 -6.93 -11.10 19.36
N ARG A 360 -6.50 -10.59 18.20
CA ARG A 360 -6.77 -9.19 17.83
C ARG A 360 -8.25 -8.81 17.84
N TYR A 361 -9.15 -9.75 17.50
CA TYR A 361 -10.59 -9.52 17.61
C TYR A 361 -11.05 -9.53 19.07
N ALA A 362 -10.65 -10.51 19.89
CA ALA A 362 -11.07 -10.62 21.29
C ALA A 362 -10.67 -9.40 22.16
N HIS A 363 -9.53 -8.78 21.83
CA HIS A 363 -8.96 -7.59 22.48
C HIS A 363 -9.19 -6.29 21.67
N SER A 364 -10.10 -6.29 20.67
CA SER A 364 -10.42 -5.09 19.90
C SER A 364 -11.35 -4.12 20.62
N PHE A 365 -11.23 -2.84 20.28
CA PHE A 365 -12.16 -1.81 20.70
C PHE A 365 -13.60 -2.14 20.30
N GLY A 366 -13.83 -2.64 19.09
CA GLY A 366 -15.16 -3.06 18.63
C GLY A 366 -15.73 -4.24 19.41
N SER A 367 -14.90 -5.22 19.80
CA SER A 367 -15.33 -6.34 20.67
C SER A 367 -15.65 -5.87 22.09
N MET A 368 -14.84 -4.96 22.63
CA MET A 368 -15.09 -4.34 23.94
C MET A 368 -16.40 -3.53 23.94
N LEU A 369 -16.67 -2.73 22.89
CA LEU A 369 -17.94 -2.03 22.75
C LEU A 369 -19.13 -3.01 22.70
N ASN A 370 -19.05 -4.07 21.88
CA ASN A 370 -20.11 -5.07 21.77
C ASN A 370 -20.38 -5.78 23.13
N LYS A 371 -19.33 -6.06 23.92
CA LYS A 371 -19.46 -6.58 25.29
C LYS A 371 -20.04 -5.55 26.27
N SER A 372 -19.80 -4.26 26.09
CA SER A 372 -20.38 -3.20 26.95
C SER A 372 -21.85 -2.91 26.66
N ILE A 373 -22.36 -3.30 25.49
CA ILE A 373 -23.80 -3.30 25.19
C ILE A 373 -24.52 -4.40 25.98
N THR A 374 -23.83 -5.50 26.32
CA THR A 374 -24.39 -6.62 27.08
C THR A 374 -24.04 -6.62 28.58
N ASN A 375 -23.00 -5.89 29.01
CA ASN A 375 -22.55 -5.76 30.41
C ASN A 375 -22.27 -4.30 30.80
N THR A 376 -22.65 -3.90 32.01
CA THR A 376 -22.61 -2.50 32.51
C THR A 376 -21.22 -1.92 32.83
N SER A 377 -20.11 -2.56 32.45
CA SER A 377 -18.76 -2.01 32.68
C SER A 377 -18.01 -1.72 31.37
N MET A 378 -17.54 -0.48 31.25
CA MET A 378 -16.66 0.01 30.17
C MET A 378 -15.19 0.18 30.62
N GLU A 379 -14.78 -0.38 31.78
CA GLU A 379 -13.36 -0.34 32.14
C GLU A 379 -12.55 -1.24 31.21
N PRO A 380 -11.49 -0.72 30.56
CA PRO A 380 -10.63 -1.51 29.71
C PRO A 380 -9.79 -2.44 30.61
N PRO A 381 -9.90 -3.77 30.47
CA PRO A 381 -9.29 -4.71 31.43
C PRO A 381 -7.76 -4.76 31.34
N GLU A 382 -7.17 -4.16 30.30
CA GLU A 382 -5.78 -4.40 29.91
C GLU A 382 -5.01 -3.09 29.62
N PRO A 383 -3.67 -3.09 29.78
CA PRO A 383 -2.82 -1.94 29.46
C PRO A 383 -2.67 -1.66 27.95
N TYR A 384 -3.29 -2.48 27.10
CA TYR A 384 -3.33 -2.32 25.64
C TYR A 384 -4.73 -2.56 25.07
N LEU A 385 -4.95 -2.15 23.82
CA LEU A 385 -6.19 -2.38 23.08
C LEU A 385 -5.92 -2.42 21.56
N ASP A 386 -6.53 -3.35 20.83
CA ASP A 386 -6.47 -3.37 19.37
C ASP A 386 -7.48 -2.40 18.73
N LEU A 387 -7.07 -1.78 17.62
CA LEU A 387 -7.90 -1.00 16.72
C LEU A 387 -7.82 -1.63 15.32
N ASN A 388 -8.81 -2.44 14.96
CA ASN A 388 -8.82 -3.19 13.70
C ASN A 388 -9.57 -2.42 12.60
N LEU A 389 -8.96 -1.35 12.09
CA LEU A 389 -9.57 -0.50 11.06
C LEU A 389 -9.55 -1.10 9.65
N ALA A 390 -8.79 -2.18 9.40
CA ALA A 390 -8.69 -2.82 8.08
C ALA A 390 -9.95 -3.61 7.66
N LEU A 391 -10.86 -3.93 8.58
CA LEU A 391 -12.05 -4.77 8.32
C LEU A 391 -13.39 -4.03 8.47
N GLY A 392 -13.36 -2.74 8.78
CA GLY A 392 -14.57 -1.97 9.11
C GLY A 392 -15.23 -2.42 10.43
N GLY A 393 -16.51 -2.06 10.61
CA GLY A 393 -17.30 -2.45 11.78
C GLY A 393 -17.06 -1.60 13.02
N TYR A 394 -17.43 -2.12 14.20
CA TYR A 394 -17.47 -1.37 15.48
C TYR A 394 -16.15 -0.70 15.88
N ASP A 395 -14.99 -1.22 15.44
CA ASP A 395 -13.68 -0.58 15.65
C ASP A 395 -13.61 0.83 15.02
N GLN A 396 -14.37 1.12 13.96
CA GLN A 396 -14.47 2.45 13.37
C GLN A 396 -15.18 3.47 14.26
N LEU A 397 -15.97 3.05 15.26
CA LEU A 397 -16.55 3.96 16.27
C LEU A 397 -15.48 4.63 17.14
N ALA A 398 -14.20 4.23 17.02
CA ALA A 398 -13.07 5.00 17.50
C ALA A 398 -13.07 6.45 16.97
N PHE A 399 -13.68 6.71 15.79
CA PHE A 399 -13.81 8.06 15.24
C PHE A 399 -14.91 8.92 15.89
N CYS A 400 -15.55 8.46 16.97
CA CYS A 400 -16.49 9.25 17.77
C CYS A 400 -15.79 10.01 18.91
N ASP A 401 -16.16 11.28 19.13
CA ASP A 401 -15.63 12.12 20.23
C ASP A 401 -15.77 11.44 21.61
N GLU A 402 -16.91 10.78 21.88
CA GLU A 402 -17.17 10.06 23.15
C GLU A 402 -16.16 8.93 23.41
N ASN A 403 -15.76 8.22 22.35
CA ASN A 403 -14.87 7.06 22.43
C ASN A 403 -13.38 7.46 22.54
N GLN A 404 -13.00 8.63 22.02
CA GLN A 404 -11.63 9.14 22.20
C GLN A 404 -11.27 9.41 23.67
N ALA A 405 -12.24 9.78 24.52
CA ALA A 405 -12.00 9.98 25.95
C ALA A 405 -11.57 8.69 26.67
N LEU A 406 -12.05 7.53 26.20
CA LEU A 406 -11.61 6.21 26.66
C LEU A 406 -10.26 5.83 26.04
N LEU A 407 -10.13 5.94 24.71
CA LEU A 407 -8.90 5.60 23.99
C LEU A 407 -7.68 6.41 24.44
N GLN A 408 -7.85 7.66 24.91
CA GLN A 408 -6.74 8.45 25.45
C GLN A 408 -6.16 7.91 26.77
N LYS A 409 -6.92 7.12 27.53
CA LYS A 409 -6.48 6.51 28.80
C LYS A 409 -5.61 5.26 28.59
N ILE A 410 -5.79 4.54 27.48
CA ILE A 410 -5.04 3.31 27.16
C ILE A 410 -3.57 3.64 26.87
N PRO A 411 -2.58 3.08 27.58
CA PRO A 411 -1.17 3.35 27.29
C PRO A 411 -0.73 2.84 25.91
N TRP A 412 -1.12 1.64 25.51
CA TRP A 412 -0.70 1.01 24.25
C TRP A 412 -1.89 0.77 23.31
N LEU A 413 -1.92 1.45 22.16
CA LEU A 413 -2.86 1.09 21.09
C LEU A 413 -2.14 0.23 20.04
N ILE A 414 -2.76 -0.87 19.62
CA ILE A 414 -2.25 -1.76 18.57
C ILE A 414 -3.14 -1.58 17.34
N LEU A 415 -2.64 -0.89 16.32
CA LEU A 415 -3.43 -0.49 15.16
C LEU A 415 -3.14 -1.39 13.95
N LEU A 416 -4.18 -2.05 13.44
CA LEU A 416 -4.15 -2.76 12.16
C LEU A 416 -4.99 -2.00 11.14
N SER A 417 -4.34 -1.40 10.14
CA SER A 417 -5.02 -0.65 9.09
C SER A 417 -4.28 -0.70 7.76
N ASP A 418 -5.05 -0.78 6.67
CA ASP A 418 -4.60 -0.61 5.29
C ASP A 418 -5.24 0.63 4.64
N GLN A 419 -5.93 1.47 5.42
CA GLN A 419 -6.73 2.62 4.97
C GLN A 419 -6.04 3.96 5.21
N TYR A 420 -6.27 4.91 4.32
CA TYR A 420 -6.00 6.33 4.59
C TYR A 420 -7.15 6.95 5.40
N PHE A 421 -7.20 6.70 6.71
CA PHE A 421 -8.33 7.11 7.55
C PHE A 421 -8.32 8.59 8.00
N VAL A 422 -7.44 9.43 7.45
CA VAL A 422 -7.36 10.87 7.77
C VAL A 422 -8.69 11.61 7.62
N PRO A 423 -9.49 11.41 6.55
CA PRO A 423 -10.81 12.06 6.42
C PRO A 423 -11.74 11.76 7.59
N SER A 424 -11.67 10.55 8.18
CA SER A 424 -12.47 10.18 9.36
C SER A 424 -11.98 10.88 10.65
N LEU A 425 -10.73 11.33 10.71
CA LEU A 425 -10.22 12.09 11.87
C LEU A 425 -10.84 13.49 11.98
N PHE A 426 -11.35 14.07 10.88
CA PHE A 426 -12.06 15.35 10.91
C PHE A 426 -13.47 15.25 11.53
N MET A 427 -14.02 14.04 11.71
CA MET A 427 -15.31 13.81 12.37
C MET A 427 -15.21 14.02 13.90
N ILE A 428 -14.02 13.89 14.46
CA ILE A 428 -13.72 14.16 15.88
C ILE A 428 -13.55 15.67 16.04
N SER A 429 -14.48 16.32 16.74
CA SER A 429 -14.56 17.78 16.90
C SER A 429 -13.26 18.39 17.45
N SER A 430 -12.63 17.70 18.40
CA SER A 430 -11.37 18.13 19.00
C SER A 430 -10.17 18.01 18.04
N PHE A 431 -10.14 16.97 17.20
CA PHE A 431 -9.07 16.76 16.23
C PHE A 431 -9.22 17.68 15.02
N ASN A 432 -10.43 17.88 14.49
CA ASN A 432 -10.68 18.81 13.39
C ASN A 432 -10.10 20.21 13.66
N ARG A 433 -10.30 20.73 14.88
CA ARG A 433 -9.73 22.00 15.35
C ARG A 433 -8.20 22.03 15.39
N GLU A 434 -7.55 20.89 15.63
CA GLU A 434 -6.09 20.79 15.72
C GLU A 434 -5.46 20.52 14.35
N ILE A 435 -6.01 19.57 13.59
CA ILE A 435 -5.69 19.34 12.17
C ILE A 435 -5.82 20.66 11.39
N SER A 436 -6.86 21.46 11.66
CA SER A 436 -7.06 22.73 10.98
C SER A 436 -6.02 23.82 11.26
N LYS A 437 -5.22 23.70 12.32
CA LYS A 437 -4.05 24.57 12.56
C LYS A 437 -2.78 24.00 11.95
N LEU A 438 -2.63 22.67 12.01
CA LEU A 438 -1.51 21.94 11.41
C LEU A 438 -1.51 22.15 9.88
N PHE A 439 -2.69 22.03 9.27
CA PHE A 439 -2.93 22.11 7.83
C PHE A 439 -4.00 23.20 7.55
N PRO A 440 -3.57 24.45 7.29
CA PRO A 440 -4.46 25.51 6.85
C PRO A 440 -5.12 25.12 5.51
N GLU A 441 -4.32 24.75 4.53
CA GLU A 441 -4.73 24.05 3.31
C GLU A 441 -5.08 22.60 3.66
N LYS A 442 -6.35 22.19 3.52
CA LYS A 442 -6.80 20.85 3.96
C LYS A 442 -6.30 19.74 3.04
N GLU A 443 -6.02 20.07 1.78
CA GLU A 443 -5.50 19.15 0.78
C GLU A 443 -4.01 18.76 0.95
N THR A 444 -3.30 19.24 1.98
CA THR A 444 -1.83 19.07 2.13
C THR A 444 -1.41 18.06 3.20
N VAL A 445 -2.35 17.31 3.80
CA VAL A 445 -2.07 16.44 4.96
C VAL A 445 -1.10 15.32 4.58
N PHE A 446 -1.43 14.50 3.58
CA PHE A 446 -0.54 13.44 3.12
C PHE A 446 0.71 14.01 2.44
N TYR A 447 0.61 15.15 1.76
CA TYR A 447 1.76 15.81 1.13
C TYR A 447 2.87 16.08 2.17
N HIS A 448 2.57 16.84 3.22
CA HIS A 448 3.57 17.17 4.24
C HIS A 448 3.99 15.96 5.08
N LEU A 449 3.05 15.10 5.49
CA LEU A 449 3.39 13.93 6.31
C LEU A 449 4.17 12.88 5.52
N GLY A 450 3.88 12.72 4.22
CA GLY A 450 4.60 11.83 3.32
C GLY A 450 6.04 12.28 3.10
N HIS A 451 6.25 13.56 2.80
CA HIS A 451 7.61 14.15 2.66
C HIS A 451 8.42 14.17 3.95
N TYR A 452 7.76 14.19 5.12
CA TYR A 452 8.42 14.13 6.43
C TYR A 452 8.81 12.70 6.86
N LEU A 453 7.98 11.70 6.54
CA LEU A 453 8.19 10.31 6.96
C LEU A 453 8.99 9.48 5.94
N PHE A 454 8.66 9.56 4.65
CA PHE A 454 9.03 8.55 3.67
C PHE A 454 10.23 8.97 2.82
N HIS A 455 11.42 8.87 3.42
CA HIS A 455 12.69 9.02 2.71
C HIS A 455 13.18 7.64 2.24
N PRO A 456 13.35 7.39 0.93
CA PRO A 456 13.92 6.14 0.42
C PRO A 456 15.29 5.86 1.00
N SER A 457 15.58 4.62 1.39
CA SER A 457 16.94 4.21 1.75
C SER A 457 17.91 4.43 0.58
N ASN A 458 19.22 4.42 0.84
CA ASN A 458 20.23 4.54 -0.23
C ASN A 458 20.10 3.47 -1.33
N GLN A 459 19.59 2.28 -1.00
CA GLN A 459 19.37 1.20 -1.99
C GLN A 459 18.28 1.59 -2.98
N VAL A 460 17.12 2.04 -2.47
CA VAL A 460 16.00 2.49 -3.30
C VAL A 460 16.30 3.83 -3.98
N TRP A 461 16.96 4.76 -3.29
CA TRP A 461 17.42 6.04 -3.84
C TRP A 461 18.38 5.84 -5.02
N GLY A 462 19.24 4.82 -4.96
CA GLY A 462 20.08 4.43 -6.09
C GLY A 462 19.29 3.99 -7.32
N LEU A 463 18.16 3.28 -7.15
CA LEU A 463 17.26 2.92 -8.27
C LEU A 463 16.63 4.17 -8.89
N ILE A 464 16.03 5.02 -8.05
CA ILE A 464 15.35 6.27 -8.44
C ILE A 464 16.30 7.20 -9.20
N THR A 465 17.45 7.53 -8.60
CA THR A 465 18.39 8.51 -9.16
C THR A 465 19.01 8.07 -10.47
N ARG A 466 19.44 6.80 -10.58
CA ARG A 466 19.98 6.26 -11.85
C ARG A 466 18.94 6.26 -12.96
N PHE A 467 17.70 5.82 -12.67
CA PHE A 467 16.64 5.80 -13.67
C PHE A 467 16.25 7.21 -14.11
N TYR A 468 16.04 8.12 -13.16
CA TYR A 468 15.71 9.52 -13.48
C TYR A 468 16.79 10.17 -14.33
N GLN A 469 18.07 10.05 -13.95
CA GLN A 469 19.19 10.65 -14.70
C GLN A 469 19.35 10.08 -16.11
N ALA A 470 19.13 8.78 -16.29
CA ALA A 470 19.28 8.11 -17.58
C ALA A 470 18.12 8.40 -18.55
N TYR A 471 16.87 8.47 -18.06
CA TYR A 471 15.67 8.42 -18.90
C TYR A 471 14.73 9.63 -18.78
N LEU A 472 14.70 10.32 -17.64
CA LEU A 472 13.69 11.37 -17.36
C LEU A 472 14.28 12.79 -17.24
N ALA A 473 15.57 12.92 -16.92
CA ALA A 473 16.18 14.21 -16.59
C ALA A 473 16.19 15.20 -17.78
N LYS A 474 16.35 14.70 -19.01
CA LYS A 474 16.49 15.52 -20.22
C LYS A 474 15.18 15.95 -20.89
N ALA A 475 14.03 15.39 -20.49
CA ALA A 475 12.75 15.74 -21.09
C ALA A 475 12.28 17.12 -20.60
N ASP A 476 11.63 17.88 -21.48
CA ASP A 476 11.02 19.16 -21.13
C ASP A 476 9.80 18.93 -20.21
N GLU A 477 9.03 17.86 -20.48
CA GLU A 477 7.88 17.46 -19.67
C GLU A 477 7.84 15.94 -19.42
N ARG A 478 7.46 15.53 -18.21
CA ARG A 478 7.41 14.14 -17.74
C ARG A 478 5.96 13.74 -17.44
N ILE A 479 5.44 12.76 -18.16
CA ILE A 479 4.06 12.27 -18.02
C ILE A 479 4.09 10.90 -17.33
N GLY A 480 3.60 10.81 -16.10
CA GLY A 480 3.54 9.56 -15.35
C GLY A 480 2.20 8.85 -15.52
N LEU A 481 2.22 7.62 -16.02
CA LEU A 481 1.05 6.76 -16.23
C LEU A 481 1.10 5.59 -15.25
N GLN A 482 0.33 5.70 -14.17
CA GLN A 482 0.16 4.64 -13.19
C GLN A 482 -1.02 3.75 -13.60
N ILE A 483 -0.71 2.53 -14.03
CA ILE A 483 -1.69 1.56 -14.54
C ILE A 483 -1.81 0.39 -13.55
N ARG A 484 -3.01 0.21 -12.99
CA ARG A 484 -3.40 -0.95 -12.18
C ARG A 484 -4.71 -1.54 -12.70
N VAL A 485 -4.66 -2.83 -13.01
CA VAL A 485 -5.83 -3.64 -13.37
C VAL A 485 -6.12 -4.59 -12.22
N TYR A 486 -7.37 -4.63 -11.74
CA TYR A 486 -7.79 -5.48 -10.61
C TYR A 486 -8.42 -6.80 -11.06
N HIS A 487 -8.98 -6.85 -12.27
CA HIS A 487 -9.63 -8.04 -12.84
C HIS A 487 -9.01 -8.34 -14.22
N ASP A 488 -7.71 -8.60 -14.24
CA ASP A 488 -6.91 -8.83 -15.46
C ASP A 488 -7.49 -9.94 -16.34
N LYS A 489 -7.96 -11.04 -15.74
CA LYS A 489 -8.59 -12.17 -16.45
C LYS A 489 -9.90 -11.84 -17.16
N THR A 490 -10.59 -10.77 -16.77
CA THR A 490 -11.90 -10.39 -17.34
C THR A 490 -11.92 -9.01 -17.98
N THR A 491 -10.82 -8.25 -17.89
CA THR A 491 -10.68 -6.92 -18.48
C THR A 491 -9.71 -7.00 -19.66
N PRO A 492 -10.18 -6.95 -20.91
CA PRO A 492 -9.30 -7.06 -22.08
C PRO A 492 -8.25 -5.96 -22.09
N PHE A 493 -7.01 -6.32 -22.45
CA PHE A 493 -5.89 -5.37 -22.62
C PHE A 493 -6.29 -4.15 -23.46
N GLN A 494 -6.91 -4.38 -24.62
CA GLN A 494 -7.30 -3.32 -25.54
C GLN A 494 -8.26 -2.32 -24.90
N THR A 495 -9.26 -2.79 -24.13
CA THR A 495 -10.20 -1.90 -23.42
C THR A 495 -9.51 -0.98 -22.42
N VAL A 496 -8.44 -1.44 -21.76
CA VAL A 496 -7.65 -0.61 -20.84
C VAL A 496 -6.76 0.35 -21.63
N MET A 497 -6.13 -0.10 -22.71
CA MET A 497 -5.29 0.74 -23.57
C MET A 497 -6.10 1.87 -24.21
N ASP A 498 -7.27 1.56 -24.77
CA ASP A 498 -8.19 2.53 -25.36
C ASP A 498 -8.63 3.58 -24.32
N GLN A 499 -8.99 3.17 -23.10
CA GLN A 499 -9.37 4.10 -22.02
C GLN A 499 -8.23 5.02 -21.57
N ILE A 500 -6.98 4.53 -21.62
CA ILE A 500 -5.79 5.34 -21.32
C ILE A 500 -5.53 6.33 -22.46
N LEU A 501 -5.60 5.88 -23.72
CA LEU A 501 -5.44 6.73 -24.90
C LEU A 501 -6.52 7.82 -24.98
N ASP A 502 -7.79 7.44 -24.81
CA ASP A 502 -8.93 8.37 -24.75
C ASP A 502 -8.73 9.43 -23.65
N CYS A 503 -8.13 9.08 -22.52
CA CYS A 503 -7.80 10.05 -21.48
C CYS A 503 -6.67 11.00 -21.91
N VAL A 504 -5.50 10.45 -22.26
CA VAL A 504 -4.27 11.25 -22.46
C VAL A 504 -4.33 12.12 -23.72
N LEU A 505 -5.04 11.69 -24.76
CA LEU A 505 -5.20 12.42 -26.02
C LEU A 505 -6.28 13.51 -25.86
N LYS A 506 -7.47 13.17 -25.32
CA LYS A 506 -8.59 14.12 -25.16
C LYS A 506 -8.25 15.26 -24.21
N GLU A 507 -7.57 14.97 -23.11
CA GLU A 507 -7.09 15.97 -22.15
C GLU A 507 -5.74 16.60 -22.56
N LYS A 508 -5.26 16.31 -23.78
CA LYS A 508 -4.08 16.91 -24.44
C LYS A 508 -2.76 16.78 -23.67
N LEU A 509 -2.64 15.71 -22.88
CA LEU A 509 -1.43 15.39 -22.12
C LEU A 509 -0.36 14.84 -23.07
N LEU A 510 -0.80 14.02 -24.02
CA LEU A 510 0.02 13.44 -25.08
C LEU A 510 -0.56 13.80 -26.46
N PRO A 511 0.29 13.93 -27.49
CA PRO A 511 -0.17 14.21 -28.84
C PRO A 511 -0.73 12.97 -29.53
N GLU A 512 -1.66 13.23 -30.44
CA GLU A 512 -2.08 12.28 -31.47
C GLU A 512 -0.91 11.96 -32.42
N VAL A 513 -1.01 10.80 -33.09
CA VAL A 513 -0.06 10.33 -34.10
C VAL A 513 -0.72 10.36 -35.48
N ALA A 514 0.04 10.76 -36.50
CA ALA A 514 -0.48 10.87 -37.86
C ALA A 514 -0.71 9.50 -38.51
N ASP A 515 -1.73 9.40 -39.35
CA ASP A 515 -2.00 8.21 -40.17
C ASP A 515 -1.07 8.11 -41.39
N THR A 516 -0.45 9.21 -41.80
CA THR A 516 0.56 9.26 -42.87
C THR A 516 1.98 9.14 -42.31
N GLN A 517 2.86 8.42 -43.03
CA GLN A 517 4.28 8.32 -42.70
C GLN A 517 5.12 9.50 -43.23
N GLU A 518 4.48 10.57 -43.71
CA GLU A 518 5.22 11.73 -44.22
C GLU A 518 5.96 12.43 -43.06
N PRO A 519 7.28 12.66 -43.18
CA PRO A 519 8.02 13.34 -42.13
C PRO A 519 7.51 14.76 -41.94
N ALA A 520 6.98 15.07 -40.75
CA ALA A 520 6.73 16.44 -40.36
C ALA A 520 8.05 17.25 -40.47
N PRO A 521 8.04 18.45 -41.08
CA PRO A 521 9.25 19.24 -41.24
C PRO A 521 9.87 19.55 -39.87
N PRO A 522 11.21 19.42 -39.70
CA PRO A 522 11.84 19.53 -38.40
C PRO A 522 11.65 20.92 -37.80
N SER A 523 10.84 20.99 -36.74
CA SER A 523 10.64 22.21 -35.96
C SER A 523 11.92 22.56 -35.20
N ARG A 524 12.35 23.82 -35.27
CA ARG A 524 13.49 24.33 -34.48
C ARG A 524 13.22 24.34 -32.97
N ASN A 525 11.96 24.28 -32.56
CA ASN A 525 11.52 24.29 -31.16
C ASN A 525 10.72 23.02 -30.84
N GLN A 526 11.29 21.85 -31.14
CA GLN A 526 10.66 20.55 -30.83
C GLN A 526 10.76 20.27 -29.32
N THR A 527 9.62 20.35 -28.61
CA THR A 527 9.53 19.94 -27.20
C THR A 527 9.55 18.42 -27.07
N SER A 528 10.19 17.96 -25.98
CA SER A 528 10.40 16.55 -25.68
C SER A 528 9.59 16.10 -24.46
N LYS A 529 8.88 14.98 -24.58
CA LYS A 529 8.11 14.36 -23.50
C LYS A 529 8.67 12.98 -23.16
N ALA A 530 8.83 12.71 -21.86
CA ALA A 530 9.13 11.38 -21.35
C ALA A 530 7.91 10.81 -20.64
N ILE A 531 7.38 9.71 -21.18
CA ILE A 531 6.28 8.95 -20.59
C ILE A 531 6.87 7.88 -19.68
N LEU A 532 6.55 7.97 -18.39
CA LEU A 532 6.90 6.96 -17.39
C LEU A 532 5.68 6.07 -17.13
N ILE A 533 5.73 4.82 -17.58
CA ILE A 533 4.68 3.82 -17.32
C ILE A 533 5.09 2.96 -16.13
N THR A 534 4.20 2.86 -15.14
CA THR A 534 4.34 1.89 -14.04
C THR A 534 3.14 0.95 -14.06
N SER A 535 3.39 -0.33 -14.31
CA SER A 535 2.39 -1.40 -14.37
C SER A 535 3.05 -2.72 -14.00
N LEU A 536 2.27 -3.70 -13.56
CA LEU A 536 2.76 -5.09 -13.48
C LEU A 536 3.05 -5.65 -14.88
N TYR A 537 2.29 -5.21 -15.89
CA TYR A 537 2.25 -5.75 -17.24
C TYR A 537 3.05 -4.86 -18.19
N SER A 538 3.88 -5.45 -19.06
CA SER A 538 4.73 -4.72 -20.01
C SER A 538 4.02 -4.36 -21.32
N GLU A 539 2.87 -4.99 -21.58
CA GLU A 539 2.08 -4.81 -22.80
C GLU A 539 1.66 -3.35 -23.02
N TYR A 540 1.38 -2.59 -21.96
CA TYR A 540 1.03 -1.17 -22.04
C TYR A 540 2.21 -0.30 -22.49
N TYR A 541 3.42 -0.64 -22.01
CA TYR A 541 4.65 0.04 -22.39
C TYR A 541 5.02 -0.28 -23.83
N GLU A 542 5.03 -1.56 -24.22
CA GLU A 542 5.37 -1.93 -25.60
C GLU A 542 4.35 -1.39 -26.61
N ASN A 543 3.06 -1.36 -26.28
CA ASN A 543 2.04 -0.75 -27.14
C ASN A 543 2.26 0.75 -27.33
N MET A 544 2.41 1.51 -26.24
CA MET A 544 2.59 2.97 -26.31
C MET A 544 3.93 3.37 -26.95
N LYS A 545 4.99 2.62 -26.65
CA LYS A 545 6.31 2.77 -27.29
C LYS A 545 6.22 2.50 -28.79
N ASN A 546 5.60 1.39 -29.20
CA ASN A 546 5.44 1.07 -30.62
C ASN A 546 4.59 2.12 -31.35
N MET A 547 3.54 2.65 -30.71
CA MET A 547 2.70 3.72 -31.26
C MET A 547 3.52 4.97 -31.63
N TYR A 548 4.32 5.49 -30.71
CA TYR A 548 5.14 6.68 -30.93
C TYR A 548 6.45 6.42 -31.70
N TRP A 549 6.90 5.17 -31.77
CA TRP A 549 8.07 4.77 -32.57
C TRP A 549 7.74 4.61 -34.06
N THR A 550 6.54 4.13 -34.39
CA THR A 550 6.16 3.79 -35.78
C THR A 550 5.42 4.90 -36.52
N ARG A 551 4.92 5.93 -35.82
CA ARG A 551 4.15 7.03 -36.41
C ARG A 551 4.61 8.38 -35.85
N PRO A 552 4.77 9.42 -36.69
CA PRO A 552 5.12 10.75 -36.22
C PRO A 552 3.95 11.37 -35.44
N THR A 553 4.27 12.26 -34.49
CA THR A 553 3.28 13.04 -33.75
C THR A 553 2.71 14.17 -34.61
N VAL A 554 1.41 14.44 -34.51
CA VAL A 554 0.73 15.51 -35.26
C VAL A 554 1.26 16.90 -34.84
N THR A 555 1.69 17.04 -33.59
CA THR A 555 2.31 18.25 -33.03
C THR A 555 3.80 18.41 -33.36
N GLY A 556 4.44 17.36 -33.87
CA GLY A 556 5.90 17.29 -34.02
C GLY A 556 6.67 17.11 -32.71
N GLU A 557 6.01 16.94 -31.56
CA GLU A 557 6.67 16.68 -30.27
C GLU A 557 7.47 15.37 -30.26
N ALA A 558 8.65 15.36 -29.66
CA ALA A 558 9.47 14.16 -29.51
C ALA A 558 9.01 13.34 -28.29
N ILE A 559 8.49 12.13 -28.51
CA ILE A 559 7.98 11.28 -27.43
C ILE A 559 8.93 10.12 -27.16
N SER A 560 9.27 9.96 -25.88
CA SER A 560 10.02 8.81 -25.36
C SER A 560 9.17 8.09 -24.32
N VAL A 561 9.24 6.76 -24.29
CA VAL A 561 8.40 5.91 -23.42
C VAL A 561 9.30 4.97 -22.64
N TYR A 562 9.08 4.87 -21.33
CA TYR A 562 9.90 4.07 -20.43
C TYR A 562 9.06 3.36 -19.36
N GLN A 563 9.49 2.15 -18.97
CA GLN A 563 8.96 1.41 -17.83
C GLN A 563 10.13 0.93 -16.95
N PRO A 564 10.18 1.25 -15.64
CA PRO A 564 11.29 0.82 -14.78
C PRO A 564 11.19 -0.64 -14.35
N SER A 565 9.97 -1.15 -14.13
CA SER A 565 9.71 -2.52 -13.69
C SER A 565 8.41 -3.08 -14.30
N HIS A 566 8.36 -4.41 -14.45
CA HIS A 566 7.22 -5.15 -15.00
C HIS A 566 7.11 -6.52 -14.29
N GLU A 567 6.79 -6.49 -13.00
CA GLU A 567 6.87 -7.67 -12.11
C GLU A 567 5.84 -8.78 -12.42
N ALA A 568 4.90 -8.56 -13.35
CA ALA A 568 3.76 -9.40 -13.74
C ALA A 568 2.74 -9.73 -12.61
N TYR A 569 3.19 -9.87 -11.37
CA TYR A 569 2.37 -10.18 -10.20
C TYR A 569 2.81 -9.35 -8.98
N GLN A 570 1.94 -9.28 -7.96
CA GLN A 570 2.25 -8.61 -6.71
C GLN A 570 2.82 -9.60 -5.69
N HIS A 571 4.13 -9.55 -5.45
CA HIS A 571 4.83 -10.48 -4.57
C HIS A 571 4.76 -10.02 -3.11
N PHE A 572 3.71 -10.45 -2.40
CA PHE A 572 3.59 -10.24 -0.95
C PHE A 572 4.72 -10.97 -0.20
N GLY A 573 5.36 -10.29 0.76
CA GLY A 573 6.48 -10.85 1.52
C GLY A 573 7.85 -10.69 0.85
N ASP A 574 7.92 -10.19 -0.38
CA ASP A 574 9.17 -9.94 -1.10
C ASP A 574 9.67 -8.50 -0.87
N ASN A 575 10.89 -8.38 -0.35
CA ASN A 575 11.52 -7.10 -0.06
C ASN A 575 12.05 -6.37 -1.30
N MET A 576 12.61 -7.10 -2.28
CA MET A 576 13.11 -6.53 -3.52
C MET A 576 11.95 -6.04 -4.40
N HIS A 577 10.83 -6.77 -4.40
CA HIS A 577 9.58 -6.32 -5.02
C HIS A 577 9.10 -4.99 -4.42
N ASN A 578 9.08 -4.88 -3.09
CA ASN A 578 8.72 -3.62 -2.43
C ASN A 578 9.73 -2.50 -2.68
N MET A 579 11.03 -2.79 -2.84
CA MET A 579 12.04 -1.78 -3.21
C MET A 579 11.80 -1.20 -4.61
N LYS A 580 11.50 -2.05 -5.59
CA LYS A 580 11.11 -1.62 -6.94
C LYS A 580 9.80 -0.82 -6.91
N ALA A 581 8.78 -1.34 -6.23
CA ALA A 581 7.50 -0.65 -6.07
C ALA A 581 7.68 0.74 -5.41
N TRP A 582 8.57 0.88 -4.44
CA TRP A 582 8.88 2.18 -3.83
C TRP A 582 9.61 3.11 -4.80
N ALA A 583 10.56 2.59 -5.57
CA ALA A 583 11.24 3.37 -6.62
C ALA A 583 10.25 3.88 -7.69
N ASP A 584 9.33 3.03 -8.14
CA ASP A 584 8.33 3.35 -9.15
C ASP A 584 7.32 4.42 -8.65
N ILE A 585 6.80 4.28 -7.43
CA ILE A 585 5.98 5.32 -6.78
C ILE A 585 6.75 6.65 -6.70
N TYR A 586 8.01 6.61 -6.31
CA TYR A 586 8.81 7.81 -6.17
C TYR A 586 9.09 8.47 -7.53
N LEU A 587 9.43 7.69 -8.56
CA LEU A 587 9.65 8.18 -9.93
C LEU A 587 8.39 8.83 -10.51
N LEU A 588 7.21 8.24 -10.32
CA LEU A 588 5.94 8.90 -10.64
C LEU A 588 5.79 10.24 -9.92
N SER A 589 6.18 10.32 -8.65
CA SER A 589 6.10 11.58 -7.88
C SER A 589 7.10 12.67 -8.32
N LEU A 590 7.92 12.40 -9.35
CA LEU A 590 8.80 13.35 -10.04
C LEU A 590 8.29 13.72 -11.44
N CYS A 591 7.13 13.20 -11.85
CA CYS A 591 6.48 13.59 -13.10
C CYS A 591 5.76 14.94 -12.95
N ASP A 592 5.66 15.65 -14.08
CA ASP A 592 5.01 16.96 -14.20
C ASP A 592 3.48 16.84 -14.30
N VAL A 593 3.02 15.75 -14.91
CA VAL A 593 1.61 15.35 -15.00
C VAL A 593 1.48 13.89 -14.56
N LEU A 594 0.39 13.58 -13.86
CA LEU A 594 0.08 12.21 -13.44
C LEU A 594 -1.30 11.77 -13.91
N VAL A 595 -1.35 10.54 -14.44
CA VAL A 595 -2.56 9.78 -14.75
C VAL A 595 -2.55 8.51 -13.89
N THR A 596 -3.62 8.26 -13.15
CA THR A 596 -3.68 7.21 -12.11
C THR A 596 -4.93 6.35 -12.25
N SER A 597 -4.81 5.04 -12.00
CA SER A 597 -5.96 4.13 -11.97
C SER A 597 -6.86 4.36 -10.76
N THR A 598 -8.18 4.23 -10.97
CA THR A 598 -9.17 4.16 -9.88
C THR A 598 -8.80 3.13 -8.82
N TRP A 599 -9.01 3.49 -7.55
CA TRP A 599 -8.77 2.68 -6.33
C TRP A 599 -7.29 2.38 -6.04
N SER A 600 -6.36 2.82 -6.89
CA SER A 600 -4.94 2.52 -6.75
C SER A 600 -4.27 3.37 -5.67
N THR A 601 -4.09 2.79 -4.48
CA THR A 601 -3.34 3.44 -3.39
C THR A 601 -1.87 3.66 -3.73
N PHE A 602 -1.31 2.88 -4.67
CA PHE A 602 -0.01 3.15 -5.30
C PHE A 602 -0.02 4.50 -6.03
N GLY A 603 -1.07 4.76 -6.82
CA GLY A 603 -1.30 6.04 -7.49
C GLY A 603 -1.54 7.19 -6.51
N TYR A 604 -2.25 6.95 -5.39
CA TYR A 604 -2.47 7.99 -4.38
C TYR A 604 -1.18 8.44 -3.70
N VAL A 605 -0.29 7.49 -3.33
CA VAL A 605 1.01 7.86 -2.75
C VAL A 605 1.84 8.66 -3.76
N ALA A 606 1.83 8.26 -5.04
CA ALA A 606 2.54 8.98 -6.09
C ALA A 606 2.03 10.41 -6.27
N HIS A 607 0.72 10.63 -6.44
CA HIS A 607 0.17 11.97 -6.62
C HIS A 607 0.26 12.85 -5.37
N GLY A 608 0.18 12.23 -4.19
CA GLY A 608 0.25 12.92 -2.91
C GLY A 608 1.67 13.35 -2.55
N LEU A 609 2.69 12.61 -2.97
CA LEU A 609 4.09 13.05 -2.90
C LEU A 609 4.46 14.05 -4.01
N ALA A 610 3.81 13.96 -5.18
CA ALA A 610 4.01 14.94 -6.26
C ALA A 610 3.47 16.33 -5.91
N GLY A 611 2.44 16.40 -5.05
CA GLY A 611 1.66 17.63 -4.85
C GLY A 611 0.75 17.94 -6.03
N LEU A 612 0.22 16.91 -6.70
CA LEU A 612 -0.54 17.03 -7.94
C LEU A 612 -1.94 16.45 -7.80
N LYS A 613 -2.95 17.19 -8.27
CA LYS A 613 -4.26 16.62 -8.59
C LYS A 613 -4.09 15.78 -9.86
N SER A 614 -4.12 14.45 -9.79
CA SER A 614 -3.93 13.59 -10.97
C SER A 614 -5.17 13.57 -11.88
N TRP A 615 -5.00 13.09 -13.11
CA TRP A 615 -6.12 12.59 -13.91
C TRP A 615 -6.42 11.15 -13.50
N ILE A 616 -7.68 10.83 -13.23
CA ILE A 616 -8.11 9.51 -12.79
C ILE A 616 -8.92 8.86 -13.92
N TRP A 617 -8.36 7.81 -14.53
CA TRP A 617 -9.04 7.03 -15.58
C TRP A 617 -9.85 5.90 -14.96
N ARG A 618 -11.10 5.73 -15.40
CA ARG A 618 -12.08 4.84 -14.74
C ARG A 618 -12.36 3.59 -15.57
N MET A 619 -11.88 2.46 -15.06
CA MET A 619 -12.15 1.14 -15.64
C MET A 619 -13.66 0.90 -15.82
N GLY A 620 -14.05 0.60 -17.06
CA GLY A 620 -15.44 0.26 -17.42
C GLY A 620 -16.39 1.45 -17.64
N SER A 621 -15.93 2.70 -17.50
CA SER A 621 -16.73 3.90 -17.85
C SER A 621 -16.28 4.46 -19.19
N LYS A 622 -17.22 4.67 -20.11
CA LYS A 622 -16.91 5.18 -21.47
C LYS A 622 -16.87 6.70 -21.59
N ASN A 623 -17.42 7.46 -20.64
CA ASN A 623 -17.38 8.92 -20.67
C ASN A 623 -17.60 9.54 -19.27
N PRO A 624 -16.81 10.55 -18.87
CA PRO A 624 -15.54 10.93 -19.49
C PRO A 624 -14.49 9.81 -19.29
N ALA A 625 -13.51 9.70 -20.20
CA ALA A 625 -12.49 8.64 -20.14
C ALA A 625 -11.61 8.74 -18.88
N CYS A 626 -11.30 9.97 -18.47
CA CYS A 626 -10.80 10.28 -17.16
C CYS A 626 -11.37 11.61 -16.65
N GLN A 627 -11.14 11.90 -15.38
CA GLN A 627 -11.57 13.13 -14.72
C GLN A 627 -10.42 13.64 -13.86
N ARG A 628 -10.29 14.97 -13.71
CA ARG A 628 -9.29 15.55 -12.81
C ARG A 628 -9.68 15.27 -11.35
N ALA A 629 -8.72 14.93 -10.52
CA ALA A 629 -8.94 14.77 -9.09
C ALA A 629 -9.38 16.09 -8.44
N ILE A 630 -10.34 16.05 -7.51
CA ILE A 630 -10.83 17.22 -6.77
C ILE A 630 -9.75 17.78 -5.85
N SER A 631 -8.90 16.92 -5.29
CA SER A 631 -7.74 17.25 -4.46
C SER A 631 -6.63 16.23 -4.63
N MET A 632 -5.42 16.58 -4.20
CA MET A 632 -4.25 15.67 -4.17
C MET A 632 -4.23 14.72 -2.96
N GLU A 633 -5.27 14.77 -2.11
CA GLU A 633 -5.41 13.87 -0.96
C GLU A 633 -5.82 12.46 -1.39
N PRO A 634 -5.21 11.42 -0.80
CA PRO A 634 -5.62 10.02 -0.99
C PRO A 634 -7.07 9.77 -0.58
N CYS A 635 -7.72 8.80 -1.23
CA CYS A 635 -9.06 8.37 -0.83
C CYS A 635 -9.03 7.42 0.38
N CYS A 636 -9.88 7.68 1.37
CA CYS A 636 -10.30 6.69 2.36
C CYS A 636 -11.37 5.78 1.72
N HIS A 637 -11.06 4.52 1.42
CA HIS A 637 -12.00 3.64 0.69
C HIS A 637 -13.19 3.16 1.52
N PHE A 638 -13.03 3.12 2.85
CA PHE A 638 -14.01 2.64 3.82
C PHE A 638 -14.10 3.60 5.02
N PRO A 639 -14.62 4.83 4.85
CA PRO A 639 -14.81 5.80 5.93
C PRO A 639 -15.92 5.36 6.89
N LEU A 640 -15.96 5.94 8.09
CA LEU A 640 -17.11 5.77 8.99
C LEU A 640 -18.33 6.51 8.41
N SER A 641 -19.43 5.78 8.19
CA SER A 641 -20.70 6.30 7.66
C SER A 641 -21.79 6.33 8.73
N TYR A 642 -21.48 6.94 9.88
CA TYR A 642 -22.30 6.89 11.09
C TYR A 642 -22.18 8.20 11.87
N ASP A 643 -23.31 8.82 12.23
CA ASP A 643 -23.32 9.97 13.14
C ASP A 643 -23.31 9.47 14.58
N CYS A 644 -22.19 9.68 15.26
CA CYS A 644 -22.00 9.33 16.65
C CYS A 644 -23.01 9.97 17.63
N LYS A 645 -23.60 11.13 17.28
CA LYS A 645 -24.54 11.87 18.15
C LYS A 645 -25.96 11.33 18.03
N THR A 646 -26.46 11.18 16.80
CA THR A 646 -27.82 10.69 16.53
C THR A 646 -27.90 9.17 16.45
N ARG A 647 -26.74 8.49 16.41
CA ARG A 647 -26.58 7.03 16.40
C ARG A 647 -27.19 6.31 15.20
N VAL A 648 -27.29 7.00 14.07
CA VAL A 648 -27.78 6.46 12.80
C VAL A 648 -26.70 6.46 11.72
N GLU A 649 -26.86 5.55 10.74
CA GLU A 649 -26.07 5.57 9.52
C GLU A 649 -26.38 6.82 8.70
N VAL A 650 -25.33 7.50 8.24
CA VAL A 650 -25.43 8.73 7.43
C VAL A 650 -24.37 8.74 6.35
N ASN A 651 -24.53 9.61 5.36
CA ASN A 651 -23.50 9.82 4.37
C ASN A 651 -22.25 10.47 5.02
N ALA A 652 -21.11 9.77 4.98
CA ALA A 652 -19.84 10.24 5.50
C ALA A 652 -19.42 11.63 4.94
N ALA A 653 -19.77 11.95 3.69
CA ALA A 653 -19.48 13.24 3.06
C ALA A 653 -20.37 14.40 3.57
N THR A 654 -21.43 14.11 4.33
CA THR A 654 -22.29 15.14 4.96
C THR A 654 -21.90 15.45 6.41
N LEU A 655 -20.96 14.69 7.00
CA LEU A 655 -20.54 14.85 8.40
C LEU A 655 -19.53 16.00 8.61
N VAL A 656 -18.76 16.36 7.58
CA VAL A 656 -17.67 17.35 7.68
C VAL A 656 -17.61 18.19 6.39
N PRO A 657 -17.56 19.54 6.47
CA PRO A 657 -17.57 20.41 5.29
C PRO A 657 -16.29 20.33 4.43
N ASN A 658 -15.15 19.96 5.01
CA ASN A 658 -13.85 19.86 4.33
C ASN A 658 -13.60 18.45 3.76
N THR A 659 -14.66 17.70 3.47
CA THR A 659 -14.55 16.34 2.90
C THR A 659 -15.60 16.13 1.83
N MET A 660 -15.24 15.37 0.80
CA MET A 660 -16.13 15.01 -0.30
C MET A 660 -15.98 13.53 -0.65
N HIS A 661 -16.96 12.99 -1.36
CA HIS A 661 -16.82 11.65 -1.93
C HIS A 661 -15.64 11.57 -2.90
N CYS A 662 -14.94 10.45 -2.86
CA CYS A 662 -13.88 10.18 -3.82
C CYS A 662 -14.45 10.02 -5.23
N GLU A 663 -13.71 10.55 -6.19
CA GLU A 663 -14.03 10.56 -7.61
C GLU A 663 -13.98 9.13 -8.20
N ASP A 664 -13.17 8.25 -7.60
CA ASP A 664 -13.01 6.86 -8.02
C ASP A 664 -13.76 5.84 -7.19
N ARG A 665 -14.06 6.14 -5.91
CA ARG A 665 -14.73 5.23 -4.97
C ARG A 665 -16.04 5.85 -4.48
N LYS A 666 -17.18 5.33 -4.96
CA LYS A 666 -18.56 5.84 -4.72
C LYS A 666 -18.89 6.17 -3.25
N ASN A 667 -18.43 5.36 -2.30
CA ASN A 667 -18.64 5.55 -0.86
C ASN A 667 -17.35 5.93 -0.12
N GLY A 668 -16.26 6.19 -0.84
CA GLY A 668 -15.02 6.68 -0.27
C GLY A 668 -15.15 8.14 0.15
N LEU A 669 -14.23 8.59 1.00
CA LEU A 669 -14.14 9.97 1.46
C LEU A 669 -12.72 10.49 1.28
N LYS A 670 -12.55 11.72 0.82
CA LYS A 670 -11.27 12.43 0.76
C LYS A 670 -11.41 13.87 1.24
N THR A 671 -10.30 14.45 1.69
CA THR A 671 -10.25 15.83 2.18
C THR A 671 -10.14 16.80 0.99
N VAL A 672 -10.82 17.95 1.11
CA VAL A 672 -10.82 19.09 0.18
C VAL A 672 -10.65 20.40 0.96
#